data_AF-A0A949ELL5-F1
#
_entry.id   AF-A0A949ELL5-F1
#
_cell.length_a   1.000
_cell.length_b   1.000
_cell.length_c   1.000
_cell.angle_alpha   90.00
_cell.angle_beta   90.00
_cell.angle_gamma   90.00
#
_symmetry.space_group_name_H-M   'P 1'
#
loop_
_entity.id
_entity.type
_entity.pdbx_description
1 polymer ?
#
loop_
_entity_poly.entity_id
_entity_poly.type
_entity_poly.pdbx_seq_one_letter_code
_entity_poly.pdbx_strand_id
1 'polypeptide(L)'
;AEDVMLGAEGNLLDETPEQCRRLRLKRPIITNSELQKICNVNQEGLRTATIDATFKLSDSSDGIEIAMEEVFKKANAAIDEGCTILVLTDRGVDKDNVAIPSLLACSGLHHHLIREGLRTNVSIVVETGEARVMHHYALLIGYGANAINPYLVYETVKSQMKQGNLPVDLVYSKVIENYLKSTRKGLLKIISKMGISTIQSYCGAQIFEAVGLNKDIIGKYFTATPSRIGGIGVKELTEETIRRHMEGYPQDNVFNDQLDVGGYYRWRKQGEHHQLNPETISTLQHAVRSGNYDLYKKFASLCNDKKTNLSAIRGLVQFKKRTAIPIEEVEPVSEIVKRFATGAMSFGSISREAHETLAIAMNQLGGFSNTGEGGEKTERFKDQRRSKVKQVAQGRFGVTIEYLANADQLQIKMAQGAKPGEGGHLPGHKVSQEIADTRHTTPGVGLISPPPHHDIYSIEDLSQLIHDLKNANPKADISVKLVSEMGVGTVAAGVSKGKADHVLISGYEGGTGASPQTSIKHAGLPMELGIAETQQVLVMNDLRGRIKVQTDGQLRTGRDVVIAGMFGADEFGFATIALVAMGCVMLRKCHLNACSVGIATQDPDLRKNFRGKAEHVVNYFTFVAQEAREIMAELGIRKFEELIGRVDYLETREVLDHWKAKGIDLTDVLYKPDVPDYIATRNVEKQDHGLEKALDHQLIKKSRAAIENKKSVSFDMPIKNINRTVGTMLSYQIASRYGLEGLDEDTIKIKFAGSAGQSFGAFLAKGITFELEGDSNDYVGKGLSGGKIIIYPSKKATFIAEDNILVGNVVLYGAIMGEAYFRGIAGERFCVRNSGAKTVVEGIGDHGCEYMTGGRTVILGKTGRNFAAGMSGGVAYVWDVDGDFSSKCNMEMIELFPVENENDINDLKSMIENHYRFTESTVAKRALDNWNVVLPQFVKVFPVDYRRVLEEEQARMEVLLKSQEVGVENEGCFEE
;
A
#
# COMPACT_ATOMS: atom_id res chain seq x y z
N ALA A 1 6.18 20.07 -10.19
CA ALA A 1 6.54 18.78 -9.58
C ALA A 1 7.86 18.22 -10.13
N GLU A 2 8.06 18.18 -11.45
CA GLU A 2 9.26 17.56 -12.07
C GLU A 2 10.29 18.54 -12.67
N ASP A 3 10.03 19.85 -12.64
CA ASP A 3 10.97 20.85 -13.14
C ASP A 3 12.27 20.86 -12.33
N VAL A 4 13.40 20.95 -13.02
CA VAL A 4 14.74 21.02 -12.42
C VAL A 4 15.45 22.27 -12.92
N MET A 5 16.25 22.88 -12.06
CA MET A 5 17.10 24.03 -12.42
C MET A 5 18.57 23.60 -12.36
N LEU A 6 19.35 23.93 -13.39
CA LEU A 6 20.80 23.70 -13.43
C LEU A 6 21.58 25.00 -13.33
N GLY A 7 22.75 24.95 -12.71
CA GLY A 7 23.62 26.09 -12.44
C GLY A 7 23.71 26.38 -10.94
N ALA A 8 24.52 27.38 -10.60
CA ALA A 8 24.76 27.81 -9.22
C ALA A 8 23.47 28.29 -8.55
N GLU A 9 23.36 28.02 -7.26
CA GLU A 9 22.33 28.54 -6.37
C GLU A 9 22.86 29.83 -5.73
N GLY A 10 22.06 30.89 -5.78
CA GLY A 10 22.42 32.14 -5.12
C GLY A 10 22.13 32.12 -3.62
N ASN A 11 22.52 33.19 -2.94
CA ASN A 11 22.25 33.35 -1.52
C ASN A 11 20.74 33.43 -1.26
N LEU A 12 20.20 32.54 -0.44
CA LEU A 12 18.77 32.51 -0.10
C LEU A 12 18.29 33.81 0.60
N LEU A 13 19.21 34.57 1.20
CA LEU A 13 18.89 35.80 1.94
C LEU A 13 18.84 37.06 1.06
N ASP A 14 19.29 36.97 -0.18
CA ASP A 14 19.30 38.10 -1.13
C ASP A 14 18.20 37.92 -2.18
N GLU A 15 17.76 39.02 -2.80
CA GLU A 15 16.83 39.01 -3.94
C GLU A 15 17.49 39.75 -5.11
N THR A 16 18.10 39.00 -6.04
CA THR A 16 18.87 39.57 -7.15
C THR A 16 18.54 38.89 -8.49
N PRO A 17 18.55 39.62 -9.63
CA PRO A 17 18.32 39.02 -10.95
C PRO A 17 19.29 37.88 -11.29
N GLU A 18 20.51 37.92 -10.76
CA GLU A 18 21.57 36.93 -10.94
C GLU A 18 21.12 35.52 -10.50
N GLN A 19 20.27 35.41 -9.48
CA GLN A 19 19.73 34.13 -8.99
C GLN A 19 18.89 33.38 -10.04
N CYS A 20 18.33 34.11 -11.00
CA CYS A 20 17.57 33.54 -12.11
C CYS A 20 18.45 33.04 -13.27
N ARG A 21 19.78 33.24 -13.24
CA ARG A 21 20.73 32.78 -14.27
C ARG A 21 20.97 31.27 -14.18
N ARG A 22 19.90 30.48 -14.38
CA ARG A 22 19.89 29.01 -14.29
C ARG A 22 19.17 28.41 -15.50
N LEU A 23 19.57 27.21 -15.91
CA LEU A 23 18.90 26.48 -16.98
C LEU A 23 17.71 25.71 -16.40
N ARG A 24 16.49 26.05 -16.84
CA ARG A 24 15.28 25.32 -16.48
C ARG A 24 15.07 24.12 -17.40
N LEU A 25 15.03 22.93 -16.82
CA LEU A 25 14.63 21.68 -17.45
C LEU A 25 13.21 21.31 -17.05
N LYS A 26 12.43 20.81 -18.00
CA LYS A 26 11.05 20.33 -17.75
C LYS A 26 10.99 19.00 -16.99
N ARG A 27 12.10 18.27 -16.94
CA ARG A 27 12.19 16.93 -16.34
C ARG A 27 13.66 16.59 -16.05
N PRO A 28 13.94 15.71 -15.07
CA PRO A 28 15.30 15.27 -14.77
C PRO A 28 15.86 14.31 -15.82
N ILE A 29 15.01 13.56 -16.54
CA ILE A 29 15.46 12.60 -17.56
C ILE A 29 15.55 13.29 -18.92
N ILE A 30 16.77 13.42 -19.44
CA ILE A 30 17.07 14.22 -20.64
C ILE A 30 17.53 13.36 -21.82
N THR A 31 17.18 13.79 -23.03
CA THR A 31 17.60 13.14 -24.28
C THR A 31 19.05 13.45 -24.62
N ASN A 32 19.65 12.68 -25.55
CA ASN A 32 21.01 12.95 -26.02
C ASN A 32 21.14 14.36 -26.64
N SER A 33 20.10 14.85 -27.33
CA SER A 33 20.10 16.20 -27.90
C SER A 33 19.98 17.30 -26.85
N GLU A 34 19.23 17.05 -25.77
CA GLU A 34 19.16 17.97 -24.62
C GLU A 34 20.51 18.02 -23.89
N LEU A 35 21.15 16.87 -23.66
CA LEU A 35 22.50 16.81 -23.08
C LEU A 35 23.53 17.55 -23.92
N GLN A 36 23.55 17.35 -25.25
CA GLN A 36 24.46 18.07 -26.15
C GLN A 36 24.29 19.59 -26.03
N LYS A 37 23.07 20.09 -25.83
CA LYS A 37 22.86 21.52 -25.60
C LYS A 37 23.49 21.96 -24.28
N ILE A 38 23.30 21.19 -23.21
CA ILE A 38 23.87 21.47 -21.87
C ILE A 38 25.41 21.50 -21.92
N CYS A 39 26.04 20.52 -22.57
CA CYS A 39 27.51 20.46 -22.69
C CYS A 39 28.11 21.64 -23.46
N ASN A 40 27.35 22.25 -24.37
CA ASN A 40 27.80 23.39 -25.18
C ASN A 40 27.43 24.75 -24.58
N VAL A 41 26.84 24.81 -23.38
CA VAL A 41 26.52 26.09 -22.73
C VAL A 41 27.80 26.77 -22.27
N ASN A 42 28.00 28.00 -22.77
CA ASN A 42 29.08 28.88 -22.39
C ASN A 42 28.56 30.34 -22.36
N GLN A 43 27.91 30.69 -21.26
CA GLN A 43 27.38 32.03 -20.98
C GLN A 43 27.88 32.49 -19.61
N GLU A 44 27.82 33.79 -19.35
CA GLU A 44 28.21 34.36 -18.05
C GLU A 44 27.42 33.71 -16.90
N GLY A 45 28.12 33.08 -15.95
CA GLY A 45 27.51 32.34 -14.83
C GLY A 45 26.98 30.93 -15.18
N LEU A 46 27.06 30.51 -16.45
CA LEU A 46 26.60 29.20 -16.92
C LEU A 46 27.64 28.57 -17.85
N ARG A 47 28.49 27.71 -17.28
CA ARG A 47 29.52 26.97 -18.00
C ARG A 47 29.53 25.51 -17.55
N THR A 48 29.69 24.61 -18.50
CA THR A 48 29.68 23.16 -18.27
C THR A 48 31.08 22.56 -18.39
N ALA A 49 31.41 21.62 -17.50
CA ALA A 49 32.58 20.75 -17.62
C ALA A 49 32.15 19.28 -17.66
N THR A 50 32.84 18.47 -18.47
CA THR A 50 32.63 17.02 -18.55
C THR A 50 33.75 16.30 -17.83
N ILE A 51 33.39 15.40 -16.92
CA ILE A 51 34.31 14.62 -16.09
C ILE A 51 34.06 13.14 -16.40
N ASP A 52 35.12 12.48 -16.87
CA ASP A 52 35.10 11.05 -17.13
C ASP A 52 35.09 10.25 -15.83
N ALA A 53 34.16 9.29 -15.73
CA ALA A 53 33.93 8.42 -14.58
C ALA A 53 34.32 6.97 -14.91
N THR A 54 35.53 6.78 -15.43
CA THR A 54 36.12 5.47 -15.72
C THR A 54 37.44 5.28 -14.96
N PHE A 55 37.88 4.03 -14.82
CA PHE A 55 39.17 3.66 -14.24
C PHE A 55 39.87 2.61 -15.11
N LYS A 56 41.20 2.51 -15.05
CA LYS A 56 41.91 1.54 -15.88
C LYS A 56 41.76 0.15 -15.32
N LEU A 57 41.54 -0.83 -16.19
CA LEU A 57 41.50 -2.25 -15.82
C LEU A 57 42.80 -2.70 -15.11
N SER A 58 43.94 -2.09 -15.47
CA SER A 58 45.24 -2.35 -14.82
C SER A 58 45.28 -2.01 -13.33
N ASP A 59 44.43 -1.07 -12.88
CA ASP A 59 44.44 -0.56 -11.50
C ASP A 59 43.80 -1.56 -10.51
N SER A 60 43.23 -2.66 -11.03
CA SER A 60 42.80 -3.83 -10.25
C SER A 60 41.90 -3.44 -9.06
N SER A 61 42.21 -3.87 -7.83
CA SER A 61 41.35 -3.69 -6.66
C SER A 61 41.14 -2.23 -6.21
N ASP A 62 42.04 -1.33 -6.62
CA ASP A 62 42.08 0.05 -6.13
C ASP A 62 41.53 1.04 -7.17
N GLY A 63 41.14 0.55 -8.35
CA GLY A 63 40.76 1.35 -9.50
C GLY A 63 39.60 2.33 -9.22
N ILE A 64 38.56 1.90 -8.51
CA ILE A 64 37.45 2.79 -8.14
C ILE A 64 37.93 3.91 -7.21
N GLU A 65 38.75 3.60 -6.19
CA GLU A 65 39.18 4.62 -5.23
C GLU A 65 40.06 5.68 -5.90
N ILE A 66 41.03 5.25 -6.71
CA ILE A 66 41.91 6.14 -7.47
C ILE A 66 41.09 7.04 -8.39
N ALA A 67 40.16 6.47 -9.14
CA ALA A 67 39.37 7.25 -10.10
C ALA A 67 38.39 8.21 -9.42
N MET A 68 37.84 7.87 -8.25
CA MET A 68 37.01 8.79 -7.48
C MET A 68 37.79 10.01 -6.98
N GLU A 69 39.03 9.83 -6.51
CA GLU A 69 39.89 10.97 -6.12
C GLU A 69 40.20 11.88 -7.32
N GLU A 70 40.40 11.30 -8.52
CA GLU A 70 40.60 12.08 -9.75
C GLU A 70 39.33 12.82 -10.19
N VAL A 71 38.15 12.19 -10.03
CA VAL A 71 36.85 12.86 -10.25
C VAL A 71 36.71 14.07 -9.32
N PHE A 72 37.08 13.94 -8.05
CA PHE A 72 37.02 15.05 -7.07
C PHE A 72 37.94 16.20 -7.45
N LYS A 73 39.20 15.91 -7.81
CA LYS A 73 40.16 16.93 -8.23
C LYS A 73 39.70 17.67 -9.49
N LYS A 74 39.25 16.93 -10.51
CA LYS A 74 38.74 17.52 -11.76
C LYS A 74 37.51 18.38 -11.53
N ALA A 75 36.61 17.96 -10.64
CA ALA A 75 35.44 18.73 -10.28
C ALA A 75 35.82 20.06 -9.60
N ASN A 76 36.70 20.03 -8.60
CA ASN A 76 37.17 21.24 -7.92
C ASN A 76 37.85 22.20 -8.91
N ALA A 77 38.75 21.70 -9.76
CA ALA A 77 39.41 22.52 -10.77
C ALA A 77 38.42 23.16 -11.76
N ALA A 78 37.41 22.40 -12.22
CA ALA A 78 36.38 22.94 -13.10
C ALA A 78 35.54 24.04 -12.44
N ILE A 79 35.26 23.91 -11.14
CA ILE A 79 34.53 24.91 -10.35
C ILE A 79 35.38 26.18 -10.20
N ASP A 80 36.66 26.05 -9.90
CA ASP A 80 37.60 27.17 -9.82
C ASP A 80 37.73 27.92 -11.16
N GLU A 81 37.59 27.20 -12.29
CA GLU A 81 37.49 27.78 -13.63
C GLU A 81 36.12 28.39 -13.98
N GLY A 82 35.19 28.44 -13.02
CA GLY A 82 33.86 29.05 -13.15
C GLY A 82 32.78 28.16 -13.77
N CYS A 83 32.97 26.84 -13.81
CA CYS A 83 31.93 25.91 -14.26
C CYS A 83 30.83 25.77 -13.19
N THR A 84 29.57 25.91 -13.60
CA THR A 84 28.39 25.79 -12.73
C THR A 84 27.57 24.54 -13.02
N ILE A 85 27.99 23.72 -14.00
CA ILE A 85 27.39 22.43 -14.35
C ILE A 85 28.50 21.40 -14.56
N LEU A 86 28.43 20.28 -13.86
CA LEU A 86 29.36 19.16 -14.00
C LEU A 86 28.64 17.97 -14.62
N VAL A 87 29.12 17.48 -15.75
CA VAL A 87 28.62 16.28 -16.43
C VAL A 87 29.53 15.11 -16.09
N LEU A 88 29.07 14.19 -15.25
CA LEU A 88 29.72 12.89 -15.04
C LEU A 88 29.33 11.95 -16.19
N THR A 89 30.31 11.32 -16.85
CA THR A 89 30.04 10.42 -17.98
C THR A 89 30.80 9.10 -17.87
N ASP A 90 30.13 7.99 -18.18
CA ASP A 90 30.74 6.65 -18.32
C ASP A 90 30.97 6.25 -19.80
N ARG A 91 30.82 7.19 -20.76
CA ARG A 91 31.03 6.92 -22.18
C ARG A 91 32.44 6.50 -22.56
N GLY A 92 33.43 6.79 -21.71
CA GLY A 92 34.83 6.42 -21.94
C GLY A 92 35.11 4.92 -21.81
N VAL A 93 34.10 4.09 -21.51
CA VAL A 93 34.26 2.64 -21.39
C VAL A 93 34.78 2.02 -22.70
N ASP A 94 35.85 1.24 -22.59
CA ASP A 94 36.44 0.47 -23.68
C ASP A 94 37.13 -0.78 -23.11
N LYS A 95 37.93 -1.51 -23.91
CA LYS A 95 38.60 -2.74 -23.45
C LYS A 95 39.57 -2.55 -22.26
N ASP A 96 40.07 -1.33 -22.05
CA ASP A 96 41.09 -1.00 -21.05
C ASP A 96 40.53 -0.11 -19.93
N ASN A 97 39.39 0.55 -20.16
CA ASN A 97 38.75 1.49 -19.23
C ASN A 97 37.39 0.94 -18.76
N VAL A 98 37.27 0.74 -17.45
CA VAL A 98 36.10 0.22 -16.77
C VAL A 98 35.27 1.38 -16.23
N ALA A 99 33.95 1.35 -16.44
CA ALA A 99 33.05 2.37 -15.90
C ALA A 99 32.94 2.25 -14.37
N ILE A 100 33.07 3.36 -13.65
CA ILE A 100 32.70 3.43 -12.23
C ILE A 100 31.17 3.28 -12.13
N PRO A 101 30.64 2.50 -11.17
CA PRO A 101 29.19 2.45 -10.93
C PRO A 101 28.59 3.86 -10.83
N SER A 102 27.65 4.17 -11.71
CA SER A 102 27.14 5.53 -11.93
C SER A 102 26.62 6.20 -10.66
N LEU A 103 25.98 5.41 -9.80
CA LEU A 103 25.48 5.84 -8.50
C LEU A 103 26.61 6.21 -7.52
N LEU A 104 27.69 5.42 -7.47
CA LEU A 104 28.84 5.69 -6.61
C LEU A 104 29.55 6.97 -7.06
N ALA A 105 29.77 7.13 -8.37
CA ALA A 105 30.38 8.33 -8.93
C ALA A 105 29.56 9.60 -8.61
N CYS A 106 28.24 9.54 -8.84
CA CYS A 106 27.33 10.63 -8.53
C CYS A 106 27.30 10.98 -7.05
N SER A 107 27.06 9.98 -6.19
CA SER A 107 26.92 10.18 -4.75
C SER A 107 28.23 10.61 -4.10
N GLY A 108 29.34 9.99 -4.51
CA GLY A 108 30.66 10.37 -4.05
C GLY A 108 31.00 11.82 -4.36
N LEU A 109 30.78 12.25 -5.61
CA LEU A 109 31.01 13.66 -5.99
C LEU A 109 30.06 14.59 -5.24
N HIS A 110 28.78 14.22 -5.12
CA HIS A 110 27.79 14.99 -4.38
C HIS A 110 28.24 15.27 -2.94
N HIS A 111 28.67 14.23 -2.22
CA HIS A 111 29.13 14.36 -0.84
C HIS A 111 30.48 15.04 -0.69
N HIS A 112 31.39 14.84 -1.65
CA HIS A 112 32.65 15.59 -1.72
C HIS A 112 32.38 17.09 -1.80
N LEU A 113 31.54 17.52 -2.74
CA LEU A 113 31.19 18.93 -2.92
C LEU A 113 30.45 19.52 -1.71
N ILE A 114 29.67 18.72 -0.96
CA ILE A 114 29.07 19.17 0.30
C ILE A 114 30.16 19.44 1.35
N ARG A 115 31.12 18.53 1.50
CA ARG A 115 32.22 18.67 2.48
C ARG A 115 33.10 19.89 2.19
N GLU A 116 33.33 20.17 0.91
CA GLU A 116 34.10 21.34 0.46
C GLU A 116 33.28 22.65 0.46
N GLY A 117 31.97 22.61 0.77
CA GLY A 117 31.09 23.80 0.70
C GLY A 117 30.84 24.31 -0.72
N LEU A 118 31.05 23.47 -1.74
CA LEU A 118 30.94 23.82 -3.16
C LEU A 118 29.64 23.32 -3.81
N ARG A 119 28.85 22.47 -3.14
CA ARG A 119 27.67 21.82 -3.75
C ARG A 119 26.63 22.81 -4.28
N THR A 120 26.44 23.96 -3.63
CA THR A 120 25.50 25.01 -4.07
C THR A 120 25.99 25.74 -5.32
N ASN A 121 27.29 25.70 -5.62
CA ASN A 121 27.87 26.42 -6.75
C ASN A 121 27.65 25.70 -8.09
N VAL A 122 27.26 24.42 -8.05
CA VAL A 122 27.15 23.58 -9.25
C VAL A 122 25.88 22.75 -9.29
N SER A 123 25.56 22.25 -10.48
CA SER A 123 24.63 21.14 -10.66
C SER A 123 25.34 19.91 -11.23
N ILE A 124 24.90 18.72 -10.86
CA ILE A 124 25.46 17.45 -11.34
C ILE A 124 24.52 16.85 -12.38
N VAL A 125 25.03 16.57 -13.58
CA VAL A 125 24.34 15.85 -14.65
C VAL A 125 25.06 14.52 -14.84
N VAL A 126 24.30 13.41 -14.92
CA VAL A 126 24.87 12.07 -15.09
C VAL A 126 24.52 11.54 -16.47
N GLU A 127 25.51 11.39 -17.33
CA GLU A 127 25.42 10.62 -18.57
C GLU A 127 25.86 9.18 -18.30
N THR A 128 24.94 8.22 -18.45
CA THR A 128 25.24 6.83 -18.07
C THR A 128 24.64 5.77 -18.98
N GLY A 129 25.40 4.70 -19.19
CA GLY A 129 24.93 3.47 -19.82
C GLY A 129 24.22 2.50 -18.87
N GLU A 130 24.31 2.70 -17.56
CA GLU A 130 23.82 1.75 -16.56
C GLU A 130 22.35 1.95 -16.15
N ALA A 131 21.92 3.20 -16.04
CA ALA A 131 20.57 3.56 -15.61
C ALA A 131 19.52 3.15 -16.65
N ARG A 132 18.55 2.33 -16.25
CA ARG A 132 17.54 1.76 -17.17
C ARG A 132 16.18 1.45 -16.54
N VAL A 133 16.15 1.17 -15.23
CA VAL A 133 14.90 0.97 -14.47
C VAL A 133 14.63 2.15 -13.54
N MET A 134 13.37 2.35 -13.17
CA MET A 134 12.94 3.54 -12.40
C MET A 134 13.68 3.74 -11.09
N HIS A 135 14.07 2.64 -10.42
CA HIS A 135 14.83 2.73 -9.17
C HIS A 135 16.23 3.31 -9.37
N HIS A 136 16.89 3.06 -10.51
CA HIS A 136 18.20 3.66 -10.80
C HIS A 136 18.08 5.18 -10.91
N TYR A 137 17.04 5.68 -11.58
CA TYR A 137 16.79 7.12 -11.68
C TYR A 137 16.49 7.74 -10.32
N ALA A 138 15.66 7.08 -9.51
CA ALA A 138 15.35 7.55 -8.16
C ALA A 138 16.61 7.60 -7.28
N LEU A 139 17.46 6.57 -7.33
CA LEU A 139 18.74 6.55 -6.60
C LEU A 139 19.64 7.71 -7.04
N LEU A 140 19.91 7.83 -8.34
CA LEU A 140 20.77 8.91 -8.85
C LEU A 140 20.28 10.30 -8.43
N ILE A 141 18.97 10.58 -8.54
CA ILE A 141 18.40 11.86 -8.10
C ILE A 141 18.52 12.02 -6.58
N GLY A 142 18.13 10.99 -5.81
CA GLY A 142 18.16 11.00 -4.35
C GLY A 142 19.55 11.12 -3.75
N TYR A 143 20.59 10.80 -4.52
CA TYR A 143 22.01 10.98 -4.18
C TYR A 143 22.69 12.12 -4.95
N GLY A 144 21.91 13.06 -5.51
CA GLY A 144 22.41 14.39 -5.86
C GLY A 144 22.47 14.72 -7.36
N ALA A 145 22.07 13.82 -8.26
CA ALA A 145 21.95 14.13 -9.68
C ALA A 145 20.77 15.08 -9.94
N ASN A 146 21.03 16.21 -10.58
CA ASN A 146 20.00 17.14 -11.03
C ASN A 146 19.36 16.65 -12.35
N ALA A 147 20.15 16.10 -13.27
CA ALA A 147 19.64 15.52 -14.52
C ALA A 147 20.38 14.24 -14.90
N ILE A 148 19.71 13.37 -15.66
CA ILE A 148 20.22 12.05 -16.05
C ILE A 148 19.96 11.84 -17.54
N ASN A 149 21.02 11.51 -18.28
CA ASN A 149 20.96 11.06 -19.66
C ASN A 149 21.26 9.54 -19.74
N PRO A 150 20.24 8.68 -19.91
CA PRO A 150 20.43 7.24 -20.05
C PRO A 150 20.74 6.85 -21.49
N TYR A 151 21.92 7.23 -22.01
CA TYR A 151 22.18 7.15 -23.45
C TYR A 151 22.05 5.74 -24.02
N LEU A 152 22.45 4.71 -23.26
CA LEU A 152 22.44 3.33 -23.74
C LEU A 152 21.01 2.79 -23.90
N VAL A 153 20.04 3.31 -23.14
CA VAL A 153 18.63 2.99 -23.35
C VAL A 153 18.17 3.48 -24.72
N TYR A 154 18.56 4.69 -25.12
CA TYR A 154 18.20 5.24 -26.42
C TYR A 154 18.84 4.47 -27.58
N GLU A 155 20.09 4.02 -27.43
CA GLU A 155 20.74 3.16 -28.42
C GLU A 155 20.13 1.75 -28.46
N THR A 156 19.76 1.19 -27.31
CA THR A 156 19.04 -0.08 -27.23
C THR A 156 17.71 -0.01 -27.99
N VAL A 157 16.92 1.04 -27.78
CA VAL A 157 15.65 1.25 -28.50
C VAL A 157 15.88 1.31 -30.02
N LYS A 158 16.89 2.07 -30.49
CA LYS A 158 17.22 2.13 -31.92
C LYS A 158 17.59 0.75 -32.46
N SER A 159 18.38 -0.03 -31.72
CA SER A 159 18.76 -1.39 -32.13
C SER A 159 17.55 -2.31 -32.23
N GLN A 160 16.65 -2.30 -31.23
CA GLN A 160 15.44 -3.13 -31.23
C GLN A 160 14.47 -2.76 -32.37
N MET A 161 14.38 -1.48 -32.72
CA MET A 161 13.62 -1.04 -33.89
C MET A 161 14.22 -1.56 -35.20
N LYS A 162 15.55 -1.46 -35.37
CA LYS A 162 16.23 -1.98 -36.56
C LYS A 162 16.07 -3.49 -36.73
N GLN A 163 15.97 -4.22 -35.62
CA GLN A 163 15.78 -5.68 -35.60
C GLN A 163 14.31 -6.12 -35.81
N GLY A 164 13.34 -5.19 -35.84
CA GLY A 164 11.92 -5.53 -36.03
C GLY A 164 11.23 -6.10 -34.79
N ASN A 165 11.80 -5.92 -33.59
CA ASN A 165 11.24 -6.45 -32.33
C ASN A 165 10.15 -5.55 -31.72
N LEU A 166 9.88 -4.38 -32.30
CA LEU A 166 8.81 -3.48 -31.90
C LEU A 166 7.70 -3.44 -32.98
N PRO A 167 6.45 -3.12 -32.61
CA PRO A 167 5.37 -2.94 -33.57
C PRO A 167 5.75 -2.01 -34.73
N VAL A 168 5.39 -2.42 -35.96
CA VAL A 168 5.85 -1.80 -37.22
C VAL A 168 5.36 -0.35 -37.38
N ASP A 169 4.27 -0.01 -36.71
CA ASP A 169 3.62 1.30 -36.71
C ASP A 169 4.25 2.32 -35.75
N LEU A 170 5.21 1.92 -34.90
CA LEU A 170 5.86 2.82 -33.95
C LEU A 170 7.06 3.55 -34.57
N VAL A 171 6.96 4.87 -34.69
CA VAL A 171 8.09 5.75 -35.02
C VAL A 171 8.97 6.06 -33.80
N TYR A 172 10.27 6.28 -34.01
CA TYR A 172 11.25 6.46 -32.93
C TYR A 172 10.88 7.59 -31.96
N SER A 173 10.40 8.73 -32.49
CA SER A 173 9.94 9.87 -31.68
C SER A 173 8.84 9.48 -30.69
N LYS A 174 7.89 8.63 -31.12
CA LYS A 174 6.80 8.16 -30.27
C LYS A 174 7.30 7.20 -29.19
N VAL A 175 8.26 6.34 -29.50
CA VAL A 175 8.88 5.44 -28.51
C VAL A 175 9.59 6.25 -27.41
N ILE A 176 10.34 7.28 -27.79
CA ILE A 176 11.02 8.17 -26.82
C ILE A 176 10.00 8.96 -25.98
N GLU A 177 8.93 9.49 -26.58
CA GLU A 177 7.85 10.15 -25.86
C GLU A 177 7.22 9.22 -24.81
N ASN A 178 6.88 7.99 -25.21
CA ASN A 178 6.32 6.98 -24.31
C ASN A 178 7.30 6.60 -23.19
N TYR A 179 8.60 6.49 -23.50
CA TYR A 179 9.64 6.24 -22.53
C TYR A 179 9.71 7.35 -21.47
N LEU A 180 9.81 8.60 -21.91
CA LEU A 180 9.86 9.78 -21.03
C LEU A 180 8.59 9.89 -20.18
N LYS A 181 7.41 9.70 -20.77
CA LYS A 181 6.13 9.65 -20.05
C LYS A 181 6.13 8.55 -18.97
N SER A 182 6.69 7.39 -19.26
CA SER A 182 6.81 6.28 -18.31
C SER A 182 7.79 6.61 -17.17
N THR A 183 8.92 7.27 -17.47
CA THR A 183 9.87 7.73 -16.44
C THR A 183 9.24 8.75 -15.49
N ARG A 184 8.47 9.71 -16.02
CA ARG A 184 7.70 10.65 -15.22
C ARG A 184 6.73 9.94 -14.27
N LYS A 185 5.88 9.05 -14.80
CA LYS A 185 4.91 8.30 -13.98
C LYS A 185 5.61 7.45 -12.92
N GLY A 186 6.72 6.79 -13.29
CA GLY A 186 7.50 5.94 -12.38
C GLY A 186 8.19 6.72 -11.26
N LEU A 187 8.82 7.85 -11.57
CA LEU A 187 9.49 8.71 -10.58
C LEU A 187 8.50 9.35 -9.62
N LEU A 188 7.43 9.96 -10.14
CA LEU A 188 6.38 10.56 -9.30
C LEU A 188 5.77 9.52 -8.36
N LYS A 189 5.62 8.28 -8.83
CA LYS A 189 5.14 7.16 -8.02
C LYS A 189 6.13 6.71 -6.95
N ILE A 190 7.44 6.82 -7.15
CA ILE A 190 8.44 6.50 -6.13
C ILE A 190 8.46 7.57 -5.05
N ILE A 191 8.52 8.86 -5.42
CA ILE A 191 8.60 9.95 -4.45
C ILE A 191 7.32 10.10 -3.63
N SER A 192 6.15 9.81 -4.23
CA SER A 192 4.86 9.88 -3.53
C SER A 192 4.71 8.83 -2.43
N LYS A 193 5.52 7.76 -2.42
CA LYS A 193 5.48 6.72 -1.37
C LYS A 193 5.75 7.31 0.02
N MET A 194 6.55 8.37 0.07
CA MET A 194 6.87 9.11 1.30
C MET A 194 6.13 10.45 1.41
N GLY A 195 5.11 10.69 0.58
CA GLY A 195 4.37 11.96 0.57
C GLY A 195 5.12 13.15 -0.05
N ILE A 196 6.26 12.92 -0.73
CA ILE A 196 7.05 13.99 -1.35
C ILE A 196 6.41 14.40 -2.68
N SER A 197 6.22 15.71 -2.87
CA SER A 197 5.49 16.27 -4.03
C SER A 197 6.37 16.82 -5.15
N THR A 198 7.68 17.04 -4.92
CA THR A 198 8.58 17.64 -5.91
C THR A 198 9.90 16.88 -6.04
N ILE A 199 10.44 16.83 -7.27
CA ILE A 199 11.77 16.27 -7.54
C ILE A 199 12.88 17.09 -6.89
N GLN A 200 12.70 18.41 -6.76
CA GLN A 200 13.67 19.29 -6.12
C GLN A 200 13.86 18.93 -4.64
N SER A 201 12.77 18.71 -3.90
CA SER A 201 12.83 18.25 -2.50
C SER A 201 13.35 16.81 -2.34
N TYR A 202 13.22 15.99 -3.38
CA TYR A 202 13.71 14.61 -3.38
C TYR A 202 15.21 14.52 -3.71
N CYS A 203 15.75 15.48 -4.46
CA CYS A 203 17.15 15.49 -4.87
C CYS A 203 18.06 15.64 -3.64
N GLY A 204 18.99 14.69 -3.46
CA GLY A 204 19.90 14.67 -2.30
C GLY A 204 19.25 14.25 -0.97
N ALA A 205 17.96 13.92 -0.94
CA ALA A 205 17.23 13.61 0.29
C ALA A 205 17.52 12.20 0.86
N GLN A 206 18.15 11.32 0.08
CA GLN A 206 18.53 9.95 0.48
C GLN A 206 17.39 9.14 1.11
N ILE A 207 16.23 9.10 0.44
CA ILE A 207 15.06 8.31 0.89
C ILE A 207 15.26 6.82 0.55
N PHE A 208 16.33 6.24 1.11
CA PHE A 208 16.78 4.87 0.85
C PHE A 208 17.46 4.30 2.10
N GLU A 209 17.52 2.97 2.15
CA GLU A 209 18.31 2.24 3.13
C GLU A 209 19.21 1.24 2.39
N ALA A 210 20.47 1.13 2.83
CA ALA A 210 21.44 0.23 2.26
C ALA A 210 21.50 -1.08 3.05
N VAL A 211 21.34 -2.21 2.34
CA VAL A 211 21.50 -3.55 2.91
C VAL A 211 22.66 -4.23 2.20
N GLY A 212 23.71 -4.61 2.94
CA GLY A 212 24.87 -5.28 2.36
C GLY A 212 26.04 -4.36 2.00
N LEU A 213 26.07 -3.10 2.47
CA LEU A 213 27.20 -2.17 2.27
C LEU A 213 27.85 -1.86 3.61
N ASN A 214 29.19 -1.87 3.68
CA ASN A 214 29.89 -1.61 4.94
C ASN A 214 29.88 -0.13 5.36
N LYS A 215 30.30 0.16 6.59
CA LYS A 215 30.29 1.53 7.12
C LYS A 215 31.26 2.47 6.39
N ASP A 216 32.37 1.96 5.85
CA ASP A 216 33.39 2.76 5.18
C ASP A 216 32.89 3.32 3.84
N ILE A 217 32.27 2.47 3.01
CA ILE A 217 31.70 2.90 1.72
C ILE A 217 30.53 3.87 1.94
N ILE A 218 29.70 3.61 2.96
CA ILE A 218 28.60 4.51 3.35
C ILE A 218 29.16 5.85 3.82
N GLY A 219 30.11 5.85 4.74
CA GLY A 219 30.72 7.08 5.28
C GLY A 219 31.35 7.94 4.19
N LYS A 220 32.07 7.34 3.25
CA LYS A 220 32.80 8.06 2.18
C LYS A 220 31.88 8.55 1.06
N TYR A 221 30.99 7.69 0.55
CA TYR A 221 30.25 7.93 -0.69
C TYR A 221 28.74 8.07 -0.54
N PHE A 222 28.11 7.60 0.55
CA PHE A 222 26.65 7.63 0.77
C PHE A 222 26.34 8.15 2.19
N THR A 223 27.01 9.22 2.60
CA THR A 223 27.04 9.67 3.99
C THR A 223 25.63 9.89 4.53
N ALA A 224 25.37 9.37 5.74
CA ALA A 224 24.08 9.37 6.45
C ALA A 224 23.01 8.37 5.98
N THR A 225 23.29 7.54 4.98
CA THR A 225 22.40 6.42 4.62
C THR A 225 22.47 5.30 5.67
N PRO A 226 21.33 4.83 6.22
CA PRO A 226 21.34 3.72 7.15
C PRO A 226 21.87 2.43 6.50
N SER A 227 22.75 1.70 7.22
CA SER A 227 23.17 0.36 6.83
C SER A 227 23.46 -0.52 8.05
N ARG A 228 22.45 -1.30 8.46
CA ARG A 228 22.41 -1.95 9.77
C ARG A 228 23.23 -3.23 9.89
N ILE A 229 23.49 -3.90 8.78
CA ILE A 229 24.16 -5.22 8.79
C ILE A 229 25.53 -5.21 8.13
N GLY A 230 26.05 -4.04 7.73
CA GLY A 230 27.29 -3.96 6.96
C GLY A 230 27.23 -4.75 5.65
N GLY A 231 28.39 -5.16 5.15
CA GLY A 231 28.51 -6.01 3.96
C GLY A 231 29.77 -5.71 3.15
N ILE A 232 29.62 -5.58 1.83
CA ILE A 232 30.75 -5.38 0.93
C ILE A 232 31.35 -3.97 1.03
N GLY A 233 32.64 -3.86 0.73
CA GLY A 233 33.36 -2.59 0.60
C GLY A 233 33.67 -2.25 -0.86
N VAL A 234 34.56 -1.26 -1.04
CA VAL A 234 34.96 -0.77 -2.37
C VAL A 234 35.75 -1.83 -3.16
N LYS A 235 36.54 -2.67 -2.48
CA LYS A 235 37.34 -3.71 -3.14
C LYS A 235 36.46 -4.77 -3.79
N GLU A 236 35.46 -5.27 -3.07
CA GLU A 236 34.51 -6.24 -3.62
C GLU A 236 33.66 -5.64 -4.74
N LEU A 237 33.28 -4.37 -4.62
CA LEU A 237 32.56 -3.65 -5.67
C LEU A 237 33.41 -3.48 -6.93
N THR A 238 34.71 -3.20 -6.77
CA THR A 238 35.66 -3.07 -7.87
C THR A 238 35.83 -4.40 -8.60
N GLU A 239 36.03 -5.49 -7.86
CA GLU A 239 36.10 -6.84 -8.42
C GLU A 239 34.82 -7.22 -9.18
N GLU A 240 33.63 -6.95 -8.63
CA GLU A 240 32.36 -7.22 -9.31
C GLU A 240 32.21 -6.40 -10.60
N THR A 241 32.64 -5.14 -10.58
CA THR A 241 32.61 -4.25 -11.75
C THR A 241 33.56 -4.76 -12.83
N ILE A 242 34.78 -5.18 -12.46
CA ILE A 242 35.76 -5.77 -13.39
C ILE A 242 35.22 -7.07 -14.00
N ARG A 243 34.64 -7.97 -13.19
CA ARG A 243 34.09 -9.24 -13.70
C ARG A 243 33.01 -9.00 -14.77
N ARG A 244 32.07 -8.09 -14.51
CA ARG A 244 31.03 -7.71 -15.47
C ARG A 244 31.63 -7.05 -16.72
N HIS A 245 32.70 -6.29 -16.57
CA HIS A 245 33.42 -5.68 -17.69
C HIS A 245 34.07 -6.74 -18.59
N MET A 246 34.73 -7.74 -18.00
CA MET A 246 35.39 -8.84 -18.72
C MET A 246 34.39 -9.73 -19.47
N GLU A 247 33.13 -9.82 -19.03
CA GLU A 247 32.06 -10.46 -19.80
C GLU A 247 31.69 -9.67 -21.06
N GLY A 248 31.74 -8.33 -21.00
CA GLY A 248 31.50 -7.45 -22.15
C GLY A 248 32.70 -7.29 -23.09
N TYR A 249 33.92 -7.48 -22.57
CA TYR A 249 35.19 -7.43 -23.31
C TYR A 249 36.00 -8.71 -23.06
N PRO A 250 35.59 -9.87 -23.61
CA PRO A 250 36.25 -11.15 -23.36
C PRO A 250 37.65 -11.19 -23.98
N GLN A 251 38.62 -11.74 -23.25
CA GLN A 251 40.03 -11.83 -23.70
C GLN A 251 40.20 -12.66 -24.99
N ASP A 252 39.35 -13.66 -25.20
CA ASP A 252 39.42 -14.56 -26.35
C ASP A 252 38.72 -14.00 -27.62
N ASN A 253 38.22 -12.76 -27.58
CA ASN A 253 37.42 -12.12 -28.64
C ASN A 253 36.17 -12.92 -29.09
N VAL A 254 35.76 -13.94 -28.33
CA VAL A 254 34.51 -14.67 -28.58
C VAL A 254 33.36 -13.86 -27.99
N PHE A 255 32.74 -13.04 -28.84
CA PHE A 255 31.60 -12.23 -28.45
C PHE A 255 30.33 -13.09 -28.41
N ASN A 256 29.61 -13.05 -27.28
CA ASN A 256 28.27 -13.61 -27.22
C ASN A 256 27.26 -12.50 -27.54
N ASP A 257 26.64 -12.57 -28.71
CA ASP A 257 25.62 -11.60 -29.14
C ASP A 257 24.31 -11.70 -28.34
N GLN A 258 24.18 -12.68 -27.44
CA GLN A 258 23.02 -12.86 -26.58
C GLN A 258 23.36 -12.52 -25.12
N LEU A 259 22.50 -11.69 -24.52
CA LEU A 259 22.51 -11.42 -23.08
C LEU A 259 22.08 -12.68 -22.31
N ASP A 260 22.52 -12.79 -21.04
CA ASP A 260 22.03 -13.82 -20.13
C ASP A 260 20.49 -13.80 -20.04
N VAL A 261 19.89 -15.00 -20.10
CA VAL A 261 18.45 -15.25 -19.90
C VAL A 261 17.99 -14.71 -18.54
N GLY A 262 18.89 -14.68 -17.56
CA GLY A 262 18.69 -14.19 -16.21
C GLY A 262 17.72 -15.05 -15.40
N GLY A 263 17.34 -14.55 -14.23
CA GLY A 263 16.35 -15.21 -13.37
C GLY A 263 15.73 -14.28 -12.33
N TYR A 264 15.98 -12.97 -12.44
CA TYR A 264 15.67 -12.03 -11.37
C TYR A 264 14.16 -11.92 -11.07
N TYR A 265 13.33 -11.80 -12.10
CA TYR A 265 11.87 -11.61 -11.94
C TYR A 265 11.08 -12.92 -11.86
N ARG A 266 11.59 -13.98 -12.47
CA ARG A 266 10.95 -15.29 -12.54
C ARG A 266 12.03 -16.37 -12.53
N TRP A 267 11.73 -17.48 -11.86
CA TRP A 267 12.64 -18.62 -11.84
C TRP A 267 12.93 -19.12 -13.27
N ARG A 268 14.21 -19.39 -13.52
CA ARG A 268 14.74 -20.04 -14.71
C ARG A 268 15.74 -21.09 -14.24
N LYS A 269 15.89 -22.19 -14.99
CA LYS A 269 16.75 -23.31 -14.61
C LYS A 269 18.22 -22.91 -14.44
N GLN A 270 18.71 -22.01 -15.28
CA GLN A 270 20.08 -21.48 -15.27
C GLN A 270 20.16 -20.04 -14.74
N GLY A 271 19.10 -19.54 -14.10
CA GLY A 271 19.05 -18.17 -13.58
C GLY A 271 19.29 -18.09 -12.08
N GLU A 272 18.98 -16.91 -11.53
CA GLU A 272 19.02 -16.61 -10.10
C GLU A 272 18.32 -17.66 -9.23
N HIS A 273 18.82 -17.90 -8.03
CA HIS A 273 18.18 -18.83 -7.09
C HIS A 273 16.83 -18.29 -6.59
N HIS A 274 15.80 -19.14 -6.59
CA HIS A 274 14.52 -18.85 -5.92
C HIS A 274 14.25 -19.94 -4.88
N GLN A 275 13.95 -19.50 -3.66
CA GLN A 275 13.55 -20.36 -2.56
C GLN A 275 12.31 -21.21 -2.89
N LEU A 276 11.37 -20.65 -3.66
CA LEU A 276 10.28 -21.39 -4.27
C LEU A 276 10.64 -21.71 -5.71
N ASN A 277 10.93 -22.98 -5.96
CA ASN A 277 11.32 -23.55 -7.23
C ASN A 277 10.53 -24.85 -7.49
N PRO A 278 10.60 -25.46 -8.69
CA PRO A 278 9.79 -26.64 -9.00
C PRO A 278 9.98 -27.81 -8.01
N GLU A 279 11.19 -28.03 -7.50
CA GLU A 279 11.50 -29.12 -6.57
C GLU A 279 10.85 -28.91 -5.20
N THR A 280 11.05 -27.74 -4.60
CA THR A 280 10.45 -27.38 -3.30
C THR A 280 8.92 -27.36 -3.37
N ILE A 281 8.35 -26.82 -4.45
CA ILE A 281 6.90 -26.78 -4.69
C ILE A 281 6.33 -28.20 -4.79
N SER A 282 6.92 -29.06 -5.62
CA SER A 282 6.42 -30.42 -5.83
C SER A 282 6.52 -31.25 -4.55
N THR A 283 7.65 -31.16 -3.84
CA THR A 283 7.87 -31.90 -2.58
C THR A 283 6.85 -31.53 -1.52
N LEU A 284 6.61 -30.22 -1.30
CA LEU A 284 5.61 -29.77 -0.35
C LEU A 284 4.20 -30.23 -0.73
N GLN A 285 3.81 -30.04 -1.99
CA GLN A 285 2.48 -30.46 -2.46
C GLN A 285 2.24 -31.95 -2.27
N HIS A 286 3.27 -32.79 -2.48
CA HIS A 286 3.16 -34.22 -2.25
C HIS A 286 3.05 -34.56 -0.76
N ALA A 287 3.83 -33.90 0.10
CA ALA A 287 3.78 -34.09 1.55
C ALA A 287 2.39 -33.79 2.12
N VAL A 288 1.81 -32.64 1.77
CA VAL A 288 0.51 -32.20 2.35
C VAL A 288 -0.68 -32.98 1.81
N ARG A 289 -0.61 -33.48 0.56
CA ARG A 289 -1.66 -34.32 -0.04
C ARG A 289 -1.65 -35.74 0.51
N SER A 290 -0.47 -36.28 0.79
CA SER A 290 -0.32 -37.64 1.34
C SER A 290 -0.36 -37.69 2.87
N GLY A 291 -0.33 -36.54 3.56
CA GLY A 291 -0.24 -36.49 5.02
C GLY A 291 1.11 -37.00 5.55
N ASN A 292 2.17 -36.92 4.76
CA ASN A 292 3.47 -37.51 5.07
C ASN A 292 4.46 -36.46 5.63
N TYR A 293 4.76 -36.57 6.93
CA TYR A 293 5.69 -35.67 7.62
C TYR A 293 7.16 -35.86 7.20
N ASP A 294 7.60 -37.05 6.82
CA ASP A 294 8.98 -37.27 6.36
C ASP A 294 9.26 -36.56 5.03
N LEU A 295 8.28 -36.54 4.13
CA LEU A 295 8.34 -35.73 2.91
C LEU A 295 8.36 -34.23 3.21
N TYR A 296 7.64 -33.79 4.25
CA TYR A 296 7.73 -32.41 4.73
C TYR A 296 9.15 -32.09 5.25
N LYS A 297 9.76 -32.97 6.04
CA LYS A 297 11.16 -32.79 6.50
C LYS A 297 12.13 -32.70 5.33
N LYS A 298 11.91 -33.44 4.24
CA LYS A 298 12.67 -33.28 2.99
C LYS A 298 12.48 -31.88 2.39
N PHE A 299 11.23 -31.38 2.32
CA PHE A 299 10.95 -30.01 1.89
C PHE A 299 11.64 -28.96 2.78
N ALA A 300 11.55 -29.12 4.11
CA ALA A 300 12.18 -28.21 5.07
C ALA A 300 13.70 -28.20 4.91
N SER A 301 14.32 -29.37 4.72
CA SER A 301 15.76 -29.50 4.42
C SER A 301 16.15 -28.75 3.13
N LEU A 302 15.36 -28.87 2.05
CA LEU A 302 15.61 -28.13 0.81
C LEU A 302 15.53 -26.60 0.99
N CYS A 303 14.61 -26.12 1.83
CA CYS A 303 14.48 -24.69 2.13
C CYS A 303 15.61 -24.19 3.05
N ASN A 304 16.07 -25.04 3.97
CA ASN A 304 17.05 -24.71 4.99
C ASN A 304 18.49 -25.10 4.60
N ASP A 305 18.72 -25.51 3.35
CA ASP A 305 20.04 -25.92 2.86
C ASP A 305 21.09 -24.81 3.05
N LYS A 306 22.24 -25.18 3.59
CA LYS A 306 23.23 -24.23 4.05
C LYS A 306 23.83 -23.37 2.93
N LYS A 307 23.86 -23.86 1.69
CA LYS A 307 24.43 -23.18 0.54
C LYS A 307 23.43 -22.23 -0.11
N THR A 308 22.17 -22.65 -0.24
CA THR A 308 21.14 -21.87 -0.95
C THR A 308 20.33 -20.93 -0.04
N ASN A 309 20.27 -21.22 1.26
CA ASN A 309 19.54 -20.41 2.24
C ASN A 309 20.22 -19.05 2.56
N LEU A 310 21.32 -18.71 1.89
CA LEU A 310 21.95 -17.37 1.95
C LEU A 310 21.12 -16.25 1.30
N SER A 311 19.95 -16.57 0.75
CA SER A 311 19.02 -15.61 0.13
C SER A 311 18.14 -14.85 1.14
N ALA A 312 18.29 -15.07 2.45
CA ALA A 312 17.62 -14.33 3.52
C ALA A 312 18.51 -14.22 4.78
N ILE A 313 18.30 -13.19 5.61
CA ILE A 313 19.10 -12.94 6.82
C ILE A 313 19.01 -14.11 7.81
N ARG A 314 17.83 -14.72 8.00
CA ARG A 314 17.69 -15.94 8.83
C ARG A 314 18.51 -17.15 8.40
N GLY A 315 19.03 -17.16 7.17
CA GLY A 315 19.99 -18.18 6.71
C GLY A 315 21.41 -17.96 7.23
N LEU A 316 21.72 -16.77 7.73
CA LEU A 316 22.97 -16.39 8.39
C LEU A 316 22.93 -16.60 9.90
N VAL A 317 21.83 -17.08 10.45
CA VAL A 317 21.63 -17.32 11.89
C VAL A 317 21.60 -18.82 12.17
N GLN A 318 22.13 -19.25 13.31
CA GLN A 318 22.00 -20.63 13.79
C GLN A 318 21.64 -20.66 15.28
N PHE A 319 21.10 -21.79 15.72
CA PHE A 319 20.78 -22.01 17.13
C PHE A 319 22.04 -22.40 17.91
N LYS A 320 22.23 -21.79 19.08
CA LYS A 320 23.26 -22.22 20.03
C LYS A 320 22.92 -23.59 20.59
N LYS A 321 23.94 -24.40 20.87
CA LYS A 321 23.75 -25.67 21.59
C LYS A 321 23.17 -25.42 22.99
N ARG A 322 22.18 -26.22 23.35
CA ARG A 322 21.45 -26.18 24.64
C ARG A 322 21.21 -27.60 25.15
N THR A 323 20.69 -27.69 26.37
CA THR A 323 20.26 -28.96 26.95
C THR A 323 18.89 -29.32 26.42
N ALA A 324 18.82 -30.37 25.62
CA ALA A 324 17.56 -30.86 25.07
C ALA A 324 16.65 -31.46 26.16
N ILE A 325 15.34 -31.43 25.91
CA ILE A 325 14.31 -32.07 26.72
C ILE A 325 13.50 -33.07 25.88
N PRO A 326 12.79 -34.03 26.50
CA PRO A 326 11.83 -34.87 25.80
C PRO A 326 10.75 -34.03 25.10
N ILE A 327 10.37 -34.40 23.87
CA ILE A 327 9.36 -33.66 23.09
C ILE A 327 7.97 -33.71 23.74
N GLU A 328 7.72 -34.69 24.58
CA GLU A 328 6.49 -34.86 25.37
C GLU A 328 6.31 -33.74 26.40
N GLU A 329 7.40 -33.08 26.83
CA GLU A 329 7.35 -31.92 27.72
C GLU A 329 7.04 -30.61 26.99
N VAL A 330 7.17 -30.60 25.66
CA VAL A 330 6.88 -29.43 24.83
C VAL A 330 5.38 -29.34 24.56
N GLU A 331 4.81 -28.13 24.67
CA GLU A 331 3.40 -27.87 24.41
C GLU A 331 2.93 -28.50 23.08
N PRO A 332 1.70 -29.03 23.01
CA PRO A 332 1.25 -29.80 21.86
C PRO A 332 1.08 -28.94 20.61
N VAL A 333 1.08 -29.59 19.44
CA VAL A 333 0.85 -28.94 18.13
C VAL A 333 -0.39 -28.04 18.14
N SER A 334 -1.46 -28.48 18.82
CA SER A 334 -2.73 -27.76 18.93
C SER A 334 -2.63 -26.38 19.57
N GLU A 335 -1.60 -26.10 20.38
CA GLU A 335 -1.37 -24.78 20.96
C GLU A 335 -0.52 -23.89 20.05
N ILE A 336 0.52 -24.45 19.41
CA ILE A 336 1.40 -23.70 18.51
C ILE A 336 0.65 -23.22 17.26
N VAL A 337 -0.22 -24.05 16.67
CA VAL A 337 -0.98 -23.66 15.45
C VAL A 337 -1.92 -22.48 15.68
N LYS A 338 -2.32 -22.18 16.93
CA LYS A 338 -3.14 -21.01 17.25
C LYS A 338 -2.39 -19.70 17.02
N ARG A 339 -1.06 -19.74 16.96
CA ARG A 339 -0.19 -18.59 16.63
C ARG A 339 -0.08 -18.36 15.13
N PHE A 340 -0.61 -19.26 14.31
CA PHE A 340 -0.49 -19.18 12.86
C PHE A 340 -1.68 -18.45 12.24
N ALA A 341 -1.36 -17.60 11.27
CA ALA A 341 -2.34 -16.91 10.46
C ALA A 341 -2.05 -17.15 8.98
N THR A 342 -3.11 -17.27 8.18
CA THR A 342 -2.96 -17.11 6.73
C THR A 342 -2.92 -15.63 6.38
N GLY A 343 -2.02 -15.25 5.48
CA GLY A 343 -1.81 -13.84 5.12
C GLY A 343 -3.06 -13.21 4.48
N ALA A 344 -3.17 -11.89 4.62
CA ALA A 344 -4.27 -11.09 4.09
C ALA A 344 -4.31 -11.11 2.55
N MET A 345 -5.05 -12.04 1.97
CA MET A 345 -5.18 -12.22 0.53
C MET A 345 -6.64 -11.98 0.11
N SER A 346 -6.89 -10.89 -0.63
CA SER A 346 -8.26 -10.47 -0.93
C SER A 346 -9.00 -11.47 -1.82
N PHE A 347 -10.28 -11.71 -1.52
CA PHE A 347 -11.22 -12.21 -2.52
C PHE A 347 -11.24 -11.27 -3.74
N GLY A 348 -11.06 -11.83 -4.93
CA GLY A 348 -10.77 -11.11 -6.18
C GLY A 348 -9.33 -11.29 -6.64
N SER A 349 -8.36 -11.15 -5.74
CA SER A 349 -6.97 -11.55 -6.04
C SER A 349 -6.86 -13.07 -6.15
N ILE A 350 -7.41 -13.77 -5.15
CA ILE A 350 -7.61 -15.22 -5.19
C ILE A 350 -9.09 -15.55 -5.42
N SER A 351 -9.34 -16.76 -5.91
CA SER A 351 -10.66 -17.31 -6.16
C SER A 351 -11.42 -17.52 -4.84
N ARG A 352 -12.74 -17.63 -4.95
CA ARG A 352 -13.62 -17.93 -3.82
C ARG A 352 -13.22 -19.24 -3.15
N GLU A 353 -12.96 -20.27 -3.95
CA GLU A 353 -12.61 -21.60 -3.51
C GLU A 353 -11.32 -21.59 -2.67
N ALA A 354 -10.27 -20.89 -3.14
CA ALA A 354 -9.02 -20.76 -2.41
C ALA A 354 -9.21 -19.97 -1.11
N HIS A 355 -10.00 -18.89 -1.14
CA HIS A 355 -10.24 -18.03 0.04
C HIS A 355 -11.01 -18.76 1.13
N GLU A 356 -12.11 -19.43 0.78
CA GLU A 356 -12.93 -20.20 1.72
C GLU A 356 -12.17 -21.42 2.26
N THR A 357 -11.36 -22.08 1.43
CA THR A 357 -10.52 -23.22 1.87
C THR A 357 -9.55 -22.82 2.97
N LEU A 358 -8.90 -21.65 2.86
CA LEU A 358 -8.02 -21.13 3.90
C LEU A 358 -8.80 -20.82 5.19
N ALA A 359 -10.00 -20.24 5.08
CA ALA A 359 -10.82 -19.94 6.24
C ALA A 359 -11.22 -21.21 7.00
N ILE A 360 -11.71 -22.23 6.28
CA ILE A 360 -12.10 -23.52 6.86
C ILE A 360 -10.91 -24.16 7.59
N ALA A 361 -9.75 -24.25 6.92
CA ALA A 361 -8.57 -24.88 7.50
C ALA A 361 -8.11 -24.17 8.79
N MET A 362 -8.05 -22.84 8.79
CA MET A 362 -7.58 -22.09 9.96
C MET A 362 -8.58 -22.11 11.10
N ASN A 363 -9.88 -22.13 10.82
CA ASN A 363 -10.90 -22.26 11.85
C ASN A 363 -10.87 -23.65 12.52
N GLN A 364 -10.61 -24.72 11.76
CA GLN A 364 -10.39 -26.06 12.30
C GLN A 364 -9.16 -26.13 13.22
N LEU A 365 -8.07 -25.44 12.85
CA LEU A 365 -6.83 -25.39 13.64
C LEU A 365 -6.92 -24.47 14.86
N GLY A 366 -7.95 -23.61 14.95
CA GLY A 366 -8.00 -22.55 15.96
C GLY A 366 -7.09 -21.35 15.66
N GLY A 367 -6.32 -21.36 14.58
CA GLY A 367 -5.54 -20.21 14.10
C GLY A 367 -6.40 -19.16 13.38
N PHE A 368 -5.76 -18.32 12.58
CA PHE A 368 -6.39 -17.14 11.97
C PHE A 368 -6.40 -17.18 10.44
N SER A 369 -7.54 -16.82 9.85
CA SER A 369 -7.65 -16.49 8.43
C SER A 369 -8.03 -15.03 8.26
N ASN A 370 -7.58 -14.42 7.16
CA ASN A 370 -7.72 -12.99 6.93
C ASN A 370 -8.40 -12.70 5.60
N THR A 371 -9.40 -11.81 5.60
CA THR A 371 -10.15 -11.47 4.39
C THR A 371 -9.31 -10.84 3.29
N GLY A 372 -8.21 -10.17 3.64
CA GLY A 372 -7.60 -9.16 2.80
C GLY A 372 -8.56 -8.00 2.52
N GLU A 373 -8.21 -7.15 1.55
CA GLU A 373 -8.92 -5.91 1.20
C GLU A 373 -10.18 -6.14 0.34
N GLY A 374 -10.69 -7.36 0.28
CA GLY A 374 -11.70 -7.77 -0.70
C GLY A 374 -13.15 -7.72 -0.24
N GLY A 375 -13.40 -7.36 1.02
CA GLY A 375 -14.67 -7.64 1.69
C GLY A 375 -14.87 -9.15 1.97
N GLU A 376 -16.00 -9.50 2.55
CA GLU A 376 -16.43 -10.88 2.74
C GLU A 376 -17.96 -10.96 2.68
N LYS A 377 -18.49 -11.98 1.99
CA LYS A 377 -19.94 -12.18 1.88
C LYS A 377 -20.58 -12.58 3.22
N THR A 378 -21.75 -12.02 3.50
CA THR A 378 -22.52 -12.23 4.73
C THR A 378 -22.88 -13.69 5.00
N GLU A 379 -23.13 -14.48 3.96
CA GLU A 379 -23.43 -15.92 4.08
C GLU A 379 -22.32 -16.71 4.81
N ARG A 380 -21.07 -16.26 4.74
CA ARG A 380 -19.93 -16.92 5.39
C ARG A 380 -19.91 -16.73 6.90
N PHE A 381 -20.60 -15.72 7.43
CA PHE A 381 -20.55 -15.39 8.85
C PHE A 381 -21.22 -16.46 9.73
N LYS A 382 -22.01 -17.35 9.13
CA LYS A 382 -22.79 -18.38 9.83
C LYS A 382 -22.09 -19.74 9.92
N ASP A 383 -20.92 -19.92 9.31
CA ASP A 383 -20.21 -21.21 9.28
C ASP A 383 -18.68 -21.09 9.31
N GLN A 384 -18.00 -22.22 9.12
CA GLN A 384 -16.53 -22.36 9.15
C GLN A 384 -15.80 -21.58 8.05
N ARG A 385 -16.51 -20.97 7.09
CA ARG A 385 -15.92 -20.12 6.05
C ARG A 385 -15.69 -18.68 6.51
N ARG A 386 -16.19 -18.26 7.67
CA ARG A 386 -15.94 -16.93 8.22
C ARG A 386 -14.45 -16.70 8.45
N SER A 387 -13.88 -15.63 7.90
CA SER A 387 -12.51 -15.24 8.27
C SER A 387 -12.50 -14.58 9.65
N LYS A 388 -11.61 -15.02 10.57
CA LYS A 388 -11.51 -14.40 11.91
C LYS A 388 -10.97 -12.97 11.87
N VAL A 389 -10.03 -12.71 10.94
CA VAL A 389 -9.42 -11.39 10.76
C VAL A 389 -10.08 -10.69 9.57
N LYS A 390 -10.52 -9.46 9.81
CA LYS A 390 -11.21 -8.60 8.85
C LYS A 390 -10.35 -7.38 8.61
N GLN A 391 -9.92 -7.16 7.38
CA GLN A 391 -9.00 -6.07 7.05
C GLN A 391 -9.74 -4.78 6.67
N VAL A 392 -9.29 -3.67 7.24
CA VAL A 392 -9.72 -2.31 6.93
C VAL A 392 -8.55 -1.61 6.24
N ALA A 393 -8.68 -1.44 4.92
CA ALA A 393 -7.64 -0.84 4.05
C ALA A 393 -8.16 0.43 3.37
N GLN A 394 -7.26 1.15 2.68
CA GLN A 394 -7.50 2.45 2.05
C GLN A 394 -8.77 2.52 1.17
N GLY A 395 -9.08 1.45 0.45
CA GLY A 395 -10.26 1.42 -0.44
C GLY A 395 -11.61 1.27 0.29
N ARG A 396 -11.62 0.86 1.57
CA ARG A 396 -12.81 0.52 2.36
C ARG A 396 -13.80 -0.44 1.66
N PHE A 397 -13.28 -1.27 0.74
CA PHE A 397 -14.11 -2.23 0.00
C PHE A 397 -14.77 -3.25 0.93
N GLY A 398 -16.10 -3.32 0.88
CA GLY A 398 -16.88 -4.25 1.70
C GLY A 398 -16.82 -4.00 3.20
N VAL A 399 -16.35 -2.82 3.65
CA VAL A 399 -16.27 -2.48 5.08
C VAL A 399 -17.60 -1.88 5.53
N THR A 400 -18.48 -2.75 6.02
CA THR A 400 -19.77 -2.38 6.63
C THR A 400 -19.75 -2.64 8.14
N ILE A 401 -20.72 -2.08 8.88
CA ILE A 401 -20.87 -2.39 10.31
C ILE A 401 -21.07 -3.90 10.58
N GLU A 402 -21.79 -4.62 9.72
CA GLU A 402 -21.97 -6.07 9.84
C GLU A 402 -20.65 -6.82 9.62
N TYR A 403 -19.87 -6.41 8.63
CA TYR A 403 -18.53 -6.95 8.38
C TYR A 403 -17.61 -6.78 9.59
N LEU A 404 -17.61 -5.59 10.21
CA LEU A 404 -16.81 -5.28 11.39
C LEU A 404 -17.27 -6.06 12.63
N ALA A 405 -18.59 -6.22 12.82
CA ALA A 405 -19.18 -6.97 13.92
C ALA A 405 -18.84 -8.47 13.89
N ASN A 406 -18.57 -9.02 12.70
CA ASN A 406 -18.25 -10.43 12.48
C ASN A 406 -16.74 -10.73 12.45
N ALA A 407 -15.95 -9.98 13.23
CA ALA A 407 -14.50 -10.12 13.36
C ALA A 407 -14.09 -10.56 14.78
N ASP A 408 -13.03 -11.36 14.86
CA ASP A 408 -12.29 -11.61 16.11
C ASP A 408 -11.09 -10.65 16.21
N GLN A 409 -10.56 -10.22 15.06
CA GLN A 409 -9.54 -9.18 14.94
C GLN A 409 -9.84 -8.28 13.74
N LEU A 410 -9.71 -6.97 13.92
CA LEU A 410 -9.81 -5.95 12.86
C LEU A 410 -8.41 -5.45 12.52
N GLN A 411 -7.97 -5.64 11.28
CA GLN A 411 -6.62 -5.27 10.84
C GLN A 411 -6.63 -4.00 9.99
N ILE A 412 -6.08 -2.91 10.52
CA ILE A 412 -5.76 -1.69 9.78
C ILE A 412 -4.54 -1.98 8.90
N LYS A 413 -4.69 -1.85 7.58
CA LYS A 413 -3.62 -2.13 6.62
C LYS A 413 -2.92 -0.84 6.17
N MET A 414 -1.89 -0.42 6.90
CA MET A 414 -1.07 0.72 6.47
C MET A 414 -0.31 0.39 5.18
N ALA A 415 0.35 -0.77 5.13
CA ALA A 415 1.16 -1.17 3.99
C ALA A 415 1.24 -2.70 3.82
N GLN A 416 1.91 -3.14 2.75
CA GLN A 416 2.28 -4.54 2.52
C GLN A 416 3.67 -4.63 1.89
N GLY A 417 4.44 -5.67 2.22
CA GLY A 417 5.85 -5.79 1.82
C GLY A 417 6.09 -5.75 0.31
N ALA A 418 5.16 -6.26 -0.51
CA ALA A 418 5.32 -6.30 -1.97
C ALA A 418 5.16 -4.93 -2.67
N LYS A 419 4.62 -3.93 -1.96
CA LYS A 419 4.42 -2.57 -2.44
C LYS A 419 4.14 -1.58 -1.29
N PRO A 420 5.15 -1.29 -0.46
CA PRO A 420 5.05 -0.24 0.54
C PRO A 420 4.85 1.12 -0.15
N GLY A 421 4.09 2.01 0.48
CA GLY A 421 3.75 3.32 -0.05
C GLY A 421 2.73 3.32 -1.20
N GLU A 422 2.03 2.22 -1.44
CA GLU A 422 0.99 2.10 -2.48
C GLU A 422 -0.26 1.34 -1.99
N GLY A 423 -1.39 1.57 -2.67
CA GLY A 423 -2.66 0.90 -2.40
C GLY A 423 -2.82 -0.48 -3.04
N GLY A 424 -3.93 -1.15 -2.70
CA GLY A 424 -4.40 -2.38 -3.34
C GLY A 424 -4.69 -2.21 -4.84
N HIS A 425 -4.41 -3.24 -5.64
CA HIS A 425 -4.65 -3.23 -7.09
C HIS A 425 -5.48 -4.48 -7.45
N LEU A 426 -6.63 -4.29 -8.08
CA LEU A 426 -7.40 -5.36 -8.70
C LEU A 426 -7.74 -4.96 -10.15
N PRO A 427 -7.19 -5.66 -11.16
CA PRO A 427 -7.51 -5.38 -12.56
C PRO A 427 -9.02 -5.55 -12.85
N GLY A 428 -9.58 -4.69 -13.70
CA GLY A 428 -11.02 -4.66 -14.00
C GLY A 428 -11.57 -5.97 -14.55
N HIS A 429 -10.79 -6.69 -15.35
CA HIS A 429 -11.16 -8.02 -15.87
C HIS A 429 -11.17 -9.13 -14.79
N LYS A 430 -10.80 -8.82 -13.55
CA LYS A 430 -11.02 -9.68 -12.37
C LYS A 430 -12.18 -9.21 -11.48
N VAL A 431 -12.81 -8.08 -11.81
CA VAL A 431 -13.96 -7.56 -11.08
C VAL A 431 -15.22 -8.14 -11.72
N SER A 432 -15.49 -9.41 -11.43
CA SER A 432 -16.76 -10.05 -11.80
C SER A 432 -17.92 -9.45 -11.01
N GLN A 433 -19.16 -9.74 -11.41
CA GLN A 433 -20.36 -9.33 -10.66
C GLN A 433 -20.25 -9.70 -9.17
N GLU A 434 -19.86 -10.95 -8.87
CA GLU A 434 -19.70 -11.42 -7.50
C GLU A 434 -18.68 -10.60 -6.68
N ILE A 435 -17.59 -10.17 -7.31
CA ILE A 435 -16.59 -9.30 -6.67
C ILE A 435 -17.14 -7.88 -6.48
N ALA A 436 -17.83 -7.37 -7.50
CA ALA A 436 -18.43 -6.04 -7.50
C ALA A 436 -19.44 -5.90 -6.35
N ASP A 437 -20.34 -6.89 -6.20
CA ASP A 437 -21.33 -6.96 -5.13
C ASP A 437 -20.67 -6.98 -3.75
N THR A 438 -19.63 -7.82 -3.58
CA THR A 438 -18.93 -7.96 -2.29
C THR A 438 -18.19 -6.67 -1.90
N ARG A 439 -17.77 -5.87 -2.88
CA ARG A 439 -17.01 -4.64 -2.67
C ARG A 439 -17.86 -3.37 -2.75
N HIS A 440 -19.14 -3.49 -3.08
CA HIS A 440 -20.06 -2.38 -3.36
C HIS A 440 -19.50 -1.43 -4.43
N THR A 441 -19.18 -2.00 -5.59
CA THR A 441 -18.61 -1.28 -6.75
C THR A 441 -19.24 -1.78 -8.05
N THR A 442 -18.83 -1.21 -9.18
CA THR A 442 -19.29 -1.61 -10.52
C THR A 442 -18.47 -2.79 -11.08
N PRO A 443 -19.12 -3.80 -11.70
CA PRO A 443 -18.45 -4.87 -12.45
C PRO A 443 -17.57 -4.34 -13.59
N GLY A 444 -16.45 -5.02 -13.87
CA GLY A 444 -15.55 -4.69 -14.99
C GLY A 444 -14.66 -3.47 -14.78
N VAL A 445 -14.92 -2.62 -13.79
CA VAL A 445 -14.13 -1.42 -13.48
C VAL A 445 -12.92 -1.79 -12.62
N GLY A 446 -11.72 -1.31 -13.01
CA GLY A 446 -10.49 -1.55 -12.25
C GLY A 446 -10.49 -0.86 -10.89
N LEU A 447 -10.02 -1.55 -9.85
CA LEU A 447 -9.97 -1.01 -8.49
C LEU A 447 -8.53 -0.73 -8.09
N ILE A 448 -8.15 0.54 -8.08
CA ILE A 448 -6.89 1.02 -7.52
C ILE A 448 -7.25 1.75 -6.23
N SER A 449 -6.78 1.22 -5.10
CA SER A 449 -6.99 1.89 -3.82
C SER A 449 -6.09 3.12 -3.73
N PRO A 450 -6.52 4.19 -3.03
CA PRO A 450 -5.64 5.28 -2.68
C PRO A 450 -4.38 4.75 -1.94
N PRO A 451 -3.20 5.38 -2.10
CA PRO A 451 -2.04 5.00 -1.31
C PRO A 451 -2.22 5.23 0.21
N PRO A 452 -2.70 6.39 0.69
CA PRO A 452 -2.95 6.60 2.11
C PRO A 452 -4.35 6.16 2.52
N HIS A 453 -4.51 5.87 3.81
CA HIS A 453 -5.80 5.96 4.46
C HIS A 453 -6.16 7.46 4.57
N HIS A 454 -7.26 7.91 3.98
CA HIS A 454 -7.62 9.33 4.05
C HIS A 454 -8.09 9.78 5.44
N ASP A 455 -8.27 8.84 6.37
CA ASP A 455 -8.52 9.07 7.79
C ASP A 455 -7.30 8.75 8.67
N ILE A 456 -6.09 8.71 8.08
CA ILE A 456 -4.82 8.55 8.79
C ILE A 456 -3.75 9.41 8.10
N TYR A 457 -3.56 10.64 8.57
CA TYR A 457 -2.44 11.51 8.16
C TYR A 457 -1.39 11.69 9.25
N SER A 458 -1.67 11.20 10.44
CA SER A 458 -0.83 11.32 11.62
C SER A 458 -1.04 10.12 12.57
N ILE A 459 -0.28 10.08 13.67
CA ILE A 459 -0.40 9.01 14.66
C ILE A 459 -1.69 9.14 15.50
N GLU A 460 -2.14 10.36 15.73
CA GLU A 460 -3.40 10.67 16.41
C GLU A 460 -4.61 10.25 15.56
N ASP A 461 -4.54 10.37 14.23
CA ASP A 461 -5.56 9.87 13.32
C ASP A 461 -5.61 8.34 13.31
N LEU A 462 -4.44 7.67 13.36
CA LEU A 462 -4.39 6.22 13.52
C LEU A 462 -5.04 5.80 14.85
N SER A 463 -4.75 6.52 15.93
CA SER A 463 -5.41 6.29 17.23
C SER A 463 -6.92 6.51 17.16
N GLN A 464 -7.39 7.50 16.38
CA GLN A 464 -8.80 7.71 16.13
C GLN A 464 -9.44 6.55 15.36
N LEU A 465 -8.80 6.02 14.31
CA LEU A 465 -9.32 4.83 13.62
C LEU A 465 -9.30 3.58 14.52
N ILE A 466 -8.28 3.39 15.36
CA ILE A 466 -8.26 2.30 16.36
C ILE A 466 -9.48 2.44 17.28
N HIS A 467 -9.76 3.65 17.77
CA HIS A 467 -10.93 3.94 18.59
C HIS A 467 -12.24 3.65 17.82
N ASP A 468 -12.34 4.08 16.56
CA ASP A 468 -13.51 3.83 15.72
C ASP A 468 -13.81 2.34 15.56
N LEU A 469 -12.79 1.55 15.24
CA LEU A 469 -12.91 0.12 15.04
C LEU A 469 -13.22 -0.63 16.34
N LYS A 470 -12.65 -0.19 17.46
CA LYS A 470 -12.98 -0.77 18.78
C LYS A 470 -14.41 -0.45 19.20
N ASN A 471 -14.94 0.73 18.88
CA ASN A 471 -16.36 1.04 19.08
C ASN A 471 -17.26 0.23 18.13
N ALA A 472 -16.83 -0.01 16.88
CA ALA A 472 -17.56 -0.82 15.90
C ALA A 472 -17.58 -2.30 16.25
N ASN A 473 -16.61 -2.79 17.03
CA ASN A 473 -16.64 -4.12 17.60
C ASN A 473 -15.83 -4.16 18.92
N PRO A 474 -16.48 -3.98 20.09
CA PRO A 474 -15.80 -3.95 21.38
C PRO A 474 -15.07 -5.25 21.77
N LYS A 475 -15.37 -6.35 21.08
CA LYS A 475 -14.79 -7.68 21.36
C LYS A 475 -13.56 -7.99 20.51
N ALA A 476 -13.37 -7.32 19.38
CA ALA A 476 -12.29 -7.62 18.45
C ALA A 476 -10.97 -6.97 18.88
N ASP A 477 -9.85 -7.66 18.65
CA ASP A 477 -8.53 -7.07 18.77
C ASP A 477 -8.25 -6.13 17.58
N ILE A 478 -7.58 -5.00 17.80
CA ILE A 478 -7.18 -4.09 16.72
C ILE A 478 -5.72 -4.32 16.35
N SER A 479 -5.50 -4.71 15.09
CA SER A 479 -4.21 -5.04 14.51
C SER A 479 -3.76 -3.96 13.52
N VAL A 480 -2.51 -3.52 13.58
CA VAL A 480 -1.94 -2.58 12.59
C VAL A 480 -0.87 -3.28 11.78
N LYS A 481 -1.04 -3.36 10.47
CA LYS A 481 -0.08 -3.97 9.54
C LYS A 481 0.88 -2.92 8.97
N LEU A 482 2.13 -3.01 9.38
CA LEU A 482 3.27 -2.22 8.92
C LEU A 482 4.19 -3.06 8.03
N VAL A 483 5.18 -2.41 7.43
CA VAL A 483 6.24 -3.06 6.66
C VAL A 483 7.58 -2.74 7.31
N SER A 484 8.50 -3.70 7.28
CA SER A 484 9.89 -3.53 7.71
C SER A 484 10.56 -2.41 6.89
N GLU A 485 10.99 -1.37 7.60
CA GLU A 485 11.85 -0.27 7.15
C GLU A 485 12.61 0.28 8.37
N MET A 486 13.72 1.01 8.20
CA MET A 486 14.32 1.73 9.33
C MET A 486 13.33 2.70 9.94
N GLY A 487 13.22 2.69 11.27
CA GLY A 487 12.29 3.53 12.03
C GLY A 487 10.95 2.82 12.34
N VAL A 488 10.70 1.62 11.80
CA VAL A 488 9.47 0.88 12.05
C VAL A 488 9.25 0.60 13.54
N GLY A 489 10.32 0.43 14.33
CA GLY A 489 10.19 0.24 15.78
C GLY A 489 9.62 1.47 16.49
N THR A 490 10.00 2.66 16.02
CA THR A 490 9.46 3.94 16.53
C THR A 490 7.98 4.08 16.18
N VAL A 491 7.60 3.72 14.94
CA VAL A 491 6.19 3.70 14.51
C VAL A 491 5.40 2.69 15.34
N ALA A 492 5.95 1.50 15.60
CA ALA A 492 5.30 0.48 16.44
C ALA A 492 5.09 0.95 17.89
N ALA A 493 6.02 1.72 18.46
CA ALA A 493 5.81 2.36 19.75
C ALA A 493 4.64 3.36 19.73
N GLY A 494 4.53 4.17 18.67
CA GLY A 494 3.37 5.03 18.43
C GLY A 494 2.06 4.23 18.32
N VAL A 495 2.07 3.12 17.58
CA VAL A 495 0.93 2.20 17.43
C VAL A 495 0.47 1.63 18.78
N SER A 496 1.40 1.21 19.63
CA SER A 496 1.09 0.73 20.99
C SER A 496 0.51 1.84 21.87
N LYS A 497 1.07 3.05 21.82
CA LYS A 497 0.51 4.23 22.54
C LYS A 497 -0.87 4.62 22.01
N GLY A 498 -1.11 4.45 20.71
CA GLY A 498 -2.40 4.62 20.04
C GLY A 498 -3.45 3.57 20.39
N LYS A 499 -3.13 2.64 21.30
CA LYS A 499 -4.00 1.59 21.86
C LYS A 499 -4.27 0.39 20.96
N ALA A 500 -3.43 0.14 19.94
CA ALA A 500 -3.55 -1.12 19.20
C ALA A 500 -3.24 -2.33 20.10
N ASP A 501 -4.01 -3.40 19.93
CA ASP A 501 -3.83 -4.68 20.65
C ASP A 501 -2.72 -5.51 20.00
N HIS A 502 -2.45 -5.27 18.70
CA HIS A 502 -1.58 -6.08 17.87
C HIS A 502 -0.87 -5.25 16.78
N VAL A 503 0.38 -5.57 16.48
CA VAL A 503 1.13 -5.01 15.35
C VAL A 503 1.72 -6.13 14.49
N LEU A 504 1.55 -6.05 13.18
CA LEU A 504 2.16 -6.97 12.22
C LEU A 504 3.29 -6.26 11.48
N ILE A 505 4.49 -6.81 11.51
CA ILE A 505 5.64 -6.36 10.72
C ILE A 505 5.82 -7.28 9.52
N SER A 506 5.51 -6.78 8.31
CA SER A 506 5.72 -7.52 7.07
C SER A 506 7.11 -7.28 6.49
N GLY A 507 7.82 -8.34 6.11
CA GLY A 507 9.02 -8.23 5.27
C GLY A 507 8.69 -7.95 3.80
N TYR A 508 9.66 -7.38 3.07
CA TYR A 508 9.57 -7.10 1.63
C TYR A 508 9.33 -8.35 0.77
N GLU A 509 9.64 -9.53 1.31
CA GLU A 509 9.50 -10.82 0.66
C GLU A 509 8.04 -11.23 0.42
N GLY A 510 7.08 -10.50 1.01
CA GLY A 510 5.64 -10.75 0.91
C GLY A 510 5.11 -10.93 -0.51
N GLY A 511 4.11 -11.81 -0.66
CA GLY A 511 3.44 -12.05 -1.94
C GLY A 511 2.46 -10.93 -2.35
N THR A 512 2.10 -10.90 -3.64
CA THR A 512 1.04 -10.02 -4.15
C THR A 512 0.37 -10.61 -5.40
N GLY A 513 -0.93 -10.35 -5.57
CA GLY A 513 -1.66 -10.68 -6.79
C GLY A 513 -1.35 -9.73 -7.96
N ALA A 514 -1.10 -8.45 -7.65
CA ALA A 514 -0.77 -7.40 -8.61
C ALA A 514 0.01 -6.25 -7.95
N SER A 515 1.16 -5.92 -8.52
CA SER A 515 2.04 -4.82 -8.07
C SER A 515 3.01 -4.43 -9.19
N PRO A 516 3.46 -3.17 -9.28
CA PRO A 516 4.61 -2.81 -10.10
C PRO A 516 5.85 -3.64 -9.73
N GLN A 517 6.62 -4.06 -10.73
CA GLN A 517 7.84 -4.85 -10.52
C GLN A 517 8.89 -4.08 -9.72
N THR A 518 8.95 -2.76 -9.90
CA THR A 518 9.85 -1.87 -9.15
C THR A 518 9.62 -1.96 -7.65
N SER A 519 8.35 -2.00 -7.22
CA SER A 519 8.00 -2.05 -5.81
C SER A 519 8.24 -3.43 -5.19
N ILE A 520 7.99 -4.52 -5.94
CA ILE A 520 8.31 -5.89 -5.50
C ILE A 520 9.82 -6.06 -5.24
N LYS A 521 10.66 -5.33 -5.98
CA LYS A 521 12.11 -5.54 -5.97
C LYS A 521 12.91 -4.52 -5.16
N HIS A 522 12.35 -3.34 -4.91
CA HIS A 522 13.11 -2.20 -4.40
C HIS A 522 12.40 -1.41 -3.30
N ALA A 523 11.37 -1.96 -2.66
CA ALA A 523 10.68 -1.29 -1.56
C ALA A 523 10.39 -2.24 -0.40
N GLY A 524 10.61 -1.75 0.83
CA GLY A 524 10.59 -2.56 2.05
C GLY A 524 11.91 -3.27 2.31
N LEU A 525 12.05 -3.85 3.50
CA LEU A 525 13.25 -4.54 3.96
C LEU A 525 12.98 -5.96 4.46
N PRO A 526 14.04 -6.77 4.68
CA PRO A 526 13.91 -8.08 5.30
C PRO A 526 13.14 -8.03 6.62
N MET A 527 12.34 -9.07 6.83
CA MET A 527 11.50 -9.20 8.01
C MET A 527 12.29 -9.21 9.33
N GLU A 528 13.48 -9.82 9.33
CA GLU A 528 14.35 -9.95 10.51
C GLU A 528 14.75 -8.58 11.07
N LEU A 529 15.07 -7.62 10.19
CA LEU A 529 15.45 -6.27 10.60
C LEU A 529 14.29 -5.55 11.29
N GLY A 530 13.09 -5.66 10.71
CA GLY A 530 11.90 -4.98 11.21
C GLY A 530 11.40 -5.56 12.53
N ILE A 531 11.38 -6.89 12.69
CA ILE A 531 11.01 -7.49 13.98
C ILE A 531 12.03 -7.11 15.05
N ALA A 532 13.33 -7.27 14.78
CA ALA A 532 14.35 -7.02 15.78
C ALA A 532 14.25 -5.57 16.31
N GLU A 533 14.15 -4.59 15.40
CA GLU A 533 13.96 -3.19 15.77
C GLU A 533 12.66 -2.96 16.56
N THR A 534 11.56 -3.57 16.13
CA THR A 534 10.26 -3.47 16.82
C THR A 534 10.32 -4.03 18.24
N GLN A 535 10.89 -5.22 18.41
CA GLN A 535 11.09 -5.86 19.70
C GLN A 535 11.96 -4.98 20.62
N GLN A 536 13.11 -4.52 20.12
CA GLN A 536 14.04 -3.71 20.87
C GLN A 536 13.39 -2.40 21.33
N VAL A 537 12.77 -1.65 20.43
CA VAL A 537 12.18 -0.34 20.74
C VAL A 537 10.99 -0.47 21.70
N LEU A 538 10.11 -1.46 21.50
CA LEU A 538 8.96 -1.66 22.40
C LEU A 538 9.38 -2.05 23.82
N VAL A 539 10.44 -2.85 23.97
CA VAL A 539 10.98 -3.24 25.28
C VAL A 539 11.65 -2.04 25.97
N MET A 540 12.49 -1.29 25.25
CA MET A 540 13.15 -0.09 25.79
C MET A 540 12.17 1.00 26.27
N ASN A 541 10.93 0.99 25.77
CA ASN A 541 9.90 1.98 26.11
C ASN A 541 8.81 1.45 27.08
N ASP A 542 8.94 0.24 27.63
CA ASP A 542 7.91 -0.40 28.46
C ASP A 542 6.52 -0.48 27.77
N LEU A 543 6.53 -0.83 26.48
CA LEU A 543 5.33 -0.95 25.65
C LEU A 543 5.08 -2.37 25.15
N ARG A 544 6.10 -3.24 25.22
CA ARG A 544 6.04 -4.60 24.68
C ARG A 544 5.01 -5.49 25.40
N GLY A 545 4.78 -5.24 26.69
CA GLY A 545 3.80 -5.97 27.51
C GLY A 545 2.36 -5.88 27.00
N ARG A 546 2.00 -4.76 26.34
CA ARG A 546 0.62 -4.40 25.98
C ARG A 546 0.19 -4.79 24.57
N ILE A 547 1.12 -5.19 23.74
CA ILE A 547 0.89 -5.39 22.31
C ILE A 547 1.46 -6.73 21.84
N LYS A 548 0.67 -7.48 21.07
CA LYS A 548 1.18 -8.66 20.37
C LYS A 548 1.92 -8.25 19.10
N VAL A 549 3.05 -8.89 18.82
CA VAL A 549 3.82 -8.69 17.61
C VAL A 549 3.65 -9.89 16.70
N GLN A 550 3.13 -9.69 15.50
CA GLN A 550 3.09 -10.70 14.45
C GLN A 550 4.10 -10.36 13.36
N THR A 551 4.51 -11.38 12.63
CA THR A 551 5.34 -11.19 11.44
C THR A 551 4.91 -12.04 10.26
N ASP A 552 5.12 -11.54 9.05
CA ASP A 552 5.04 -12.30 7.82
C ASP A 552 6.19 -11.91 6.87
N GLY A 553 6.47 -12.74 5.87
CA GLY A 553 7.58 -12.50 4.94
C GLY A 553 8.27 -13.80 4.53
N GLN A 554 7.61 -14.60 3.70
CA GLN A 554 8.09 -15.91 3.25
C GLN A 554 8.56 -16.87 4.37
N LEU A 555 7.84 -16.89 5.50
CA LEU A 555 7.93 -18.01 6.45
C LEU A 555 7.47 -19.30 5.76
N ARG A 556 8.23 -20.38 5.89
CA ARG A 556 7.98 -21.67 5.21
C ARG A 556 8.07 -22.88 6.13
N THR A 557 9.00 -22.85 7.08
CA THR A 557 9.36 -24.01 7.92
C THR A 557 9.16 -23.73 9.41
N GLY A 558 9.15 -24.78 10.24
CA GLY A 558 9.16 -24.65 11.70
C GLY A 558 10.40 -23.91 12.20
N ARG A 559 11.56 -24.08 11.53
CA ARG A 559 12.76 -23.29 11.81
C ARG A 559 12.53 -21.79 11.66
N ASP A 560 11.85 -21.36 10.59
CA ASP A 560 11.56 -19.94 10.36
C ASP A 560 10.68 -19.37 11.49
N VAL A 561 9.70 -20.15 11.96
CA VAL A 561 8.81 -19.79 13.08
C VAL A 561 9.59 -19.60 14.38
N VAL A 562 10.45 -20.55 14.74
CA VAL A 562 11.23 -20.46 15.98
C VAL A 562 12.19 -19.26 15.95
N ILE A 563 12.87 -19.02 14.82
CA ILE A 563 13.75 -17.86 14.67
C ILE A 563 12.97 -16.54 14.78
N ALA A 564 11.84 -16.43 14.08
CA ALA A 564 11.00 -15.25 14.14
C ALA A 564 10.47 -14.99 15.56
N GLY A 565 10.12 -16.05 16.31
CA GLY A 565 9.73 -15.92 17.71
C GLY A 565 10.89 -15.44 18.59
N MET A 566 12.11 -15.95 18.39
CA MET A 566 13.29 -15.48 19.11
C MET A 566 13.64 -14.02 18.83
N PHE A 567 13.36 -13.54 17.61
CA PHE A 567 13.45 -12.11 17.29
C PHE A 567 12.37 -11.26 17.97
N GLY A 568 11.26 -11.86 18.42
CA GLY A 568 10.23 -11.19 19.23
C GLY A 568 8.78 -11.41 18.79
N ALA A 569 8.51 -12.20 17.75
CA ALA A 569 7.14 -12.44 17.30
C ALA A 569 6.33 -13.39 18.22
N ASP A 570 5.11 -12.99 18.54
CA ASP A 570 4.09 -13.81 19.20
C ASP A 570 3.30 -14.69 18.22
N GLU A 571 3.10 -14.20 16.99
CA GLU A 571 2.25 -14.80 15.96
C GLU A 571 2.92 -14.75 14.55
N PHE A 572 2.50 -15.65 13.64
CA PHE A 572 3.20 -15.90 12.37
C PHE A 572 2.25 -15.98 11.17
N GLY A 573 2.49 -15.16 10.16
CA GLY A 573 1.68 -15.06 8.95
C GLY A 573 2.27 -15.83 7.76
N PHE A 574 1.44 -16.64 7.10
CA PHE A 574 1.80 -17.48 5.96
C PHE A 574 0.87 -17.19 4.78
N ALA A 575 1.43 -16.67 3.67
CA ALA A 575 0.65 -16.34 2.49
C ALA A 575 0.96 -17.29 1.32
N THR A 576 2.03 -17.02 0.58
CA THR A 576 2.38 -17.75 -0.64
C THR A 576 2.51 -19.26 -0.42
N ILE A 577 3.11 -19.68 0.69
CA ILE A 577 3.32 -21.11 0.97
C ILE A 577 2.00 -21.85 1.26
N ALA A 578 1.02 -21.19 1.87
CA ALA A 578 -0.33 -21.73 2.05
C ALA A 578 -1.03 -21.91 0.69
N LEU A 579 -0.84 -20.97 -0.25
CA LEU A 579 -1.31 -21.15 -1.63
C LEU A 579 -0.60 -22.30 -2.36
N VAL A 580 0.70 -22.50 -2.11
CA VAL A 580 1.47 -23.63 -2.67
C VAL A 580 0.93 -24.96 -2.12
N ALA A 581 0.64 -25.06 -0.81
CA ALA A 581 0.03 -26.22 -0.20
C ALA A 581 -1.33 -26.58 -0.86
N MET A 582 -2.09 -25.56 -1.29
CA MET A 582 -3.34 -25.77 -2.04
C MET A 582 -3.16 -26.11 -3.53
N GLY A 583 -1.97 -25.93 -4.11
CA GLY A 583 -1.68 -26.29 -5.50
C GLY A 583 -1.03 -25.20 -6.36
N CYS A 584 -0.65 -24.04 -5.80
CA CYS A 584 0.03 -23.01 -6.57
C CYS A 584 1.38 -23.52 -7.12
N VAL A 585 1.60 -23.32 -8.42
CA VAL A 585 2.82 -23.71 -9.15
C VAL A 585 3.71 -22.51 -9.51
N MET A 586 3.48 -21.35 -8.89
CA MET A 586 4.29 -20.12 -9.04
C MET A 586 4.49 -19.61 -10.48
N LEU A 587 3.44 -19.69 -11.32
CA LEU A 587 3.45 -19.13 -12.69
C LEU A 587 3.65 -17.61 -12.76
N ARG A 588 3.36 -16.89 -11.66
CA ARG A 588 3.43 -15.41 -11.57
C ARG A 588 2.58 -14.68 -12.63
N LYS A 589 1.42 -15.25 -12.98
CA LYS A 589 0.38 -14.67 -13.87
C LYS A 589 -0.89 -14.26 -13.12
N CYS A 590 -0.81 -14.06 -11.80
CA CYS A 590 -1.96 -13.79 -10.93
C CYS A 590 -2.78 -12.54 -11.35
N HIS A 591 -2.10 -11.52 -11.88
CA HIS A 591 -2.69 -10.27 -12.37
C HIS A 591 -3.38 -10.42 -13.74
N LEU A 592 -3.05 -11.47 -14.51
CA LEU A 592 -3.60 -11.67 -15.86
C LEU A 592 -4.93 -12.44 -15.85
N ASN A 593 -5.44 -12.83 -14.68
CA ASN A 593 -6.59 -13.72 -14.54
C ASN A 593 -6.39 -15.13 -15.14
N ALA A 594 -5.16 -15.48 -15.53
CA ALA A 594 -4.82 -16.72 -16.26
C ALA A 594 -4.19 -17.79 -15.36
N CYS A 595 -4.75 -18.01 -14.16
CA CYS A 595 -4.24 -19.02 -13.23
C CYS A 595 -4.71 -20.42 -13.66
N SER A 596 -3.80 -21.25 -14.16
CA SER A 596 -4.12 -22.59 -14.68
C SER A 596 -4.59 -23.61 -13.63
N VAL A 597 -4.49 -23.28 -12.33
CA VAL A 597 -4.85 -24.16 -11.20
C VAL A 597 -6.00 -23.60 -10.35
N GLY A 598 -6.72 -22.59 -10.87
CA GLY A 598 -7.93 -22.07 -10.23
C GLY A 598 -7.73 -21.31 -8.92
N ILE A 599 -6.51 -20.89 -8.57
CA ILE A 599 -6.21 -20.18 -7.31
C ILE A 599 -6.33 -18.66 -7.46
N ALA A 600 -5.65 -18.07 -8.43
CA ALA A 600 -5.53 -16.60 -8.57
C ALA A 600 -6.29 -16.06 -9.79
N THR A 601 -7.53 -16.50 -9.96
CA THR A 601 -8.39 -16.18 -11.10
C THR A 601 -9.86 -16.07 -10.68
N GLN A 602 -10.61 -15.22 -11.38
CA GLN A 602 -12.07 -15.11 -11.32
C GLN A 602 -12.75 -15.67 -12.57
N ASP A 603 -11.98 -16.19 -13.53
CA ASP A 603 -12.50 -16.90 -14.69
C ASP A 603 -13.18 -18.21 -14.24
N PRO A 604 -14.48 -18.41 -14.54
CA PRO A 604 -15.22 -19.59 -14.10
C PRO A 604 -14.64 -20.90 -14.60
N ASP A 605 -14.11 -20.95 -15.83
CA ASP A 605 -13.56 -22.18 -16.41
C ASP A 605 -12.21 -22.53 -15.81
N LEU A 606 -11.38 -21.52 -15.52
CA LEU A 606 -10.12 -21.75 -14.81
C LEU A 606 -10.34 -22.10 -13.34
N ARG A 607 -11.39 -21.55 -12.68
CA ARG A 607 -11.78 -21.92 -11.31
C ARG A 607 -12.17 -23.40 -11.19
N LYS A 608 -12.77 -24.00 -12.22
CA LYS A 608 -13.04 -25.45 -12.27
C LYS A 608 -11.79 -26.31 -12.16
N ASN A 609 -10.58 -25.76 -12.33
CA ASN A 609 -9.31 -26.47 -12.14
C ASN A 609 -8.78 -26.44 -10.70
N PHE A 610 -9.48 -25.77 -9.77
CA PHE A 610 -9.09 -25.78 -8.37
C PHE A 610 -9.25 -27.19 -7.77
N ARG A 611 -8.17 -27.69 -7.14
CA ARG A 611 -8.11 -29.02 -6.50
C ARG A 611 -7.58 -28.95 -5.06
N GLY A 612 -7.40 -27.74 -4.53
CA GLY A 612 -6.98 -27.53 -3.14
C GLY A 612 -8.07 -27.99 -2.18
N LYS A 613 -7.67 -28.50 -1.02
CA LYS A 613 -8.59 -28.87 0.06
C LYS A 613 -8.09 -28.34 1.40
N ALA A 614 -9.00 -28.17 2.35
CA ALA A 614 -8.66 -27.64 3.67
C ALA A 614 -7.66 -28.54 4.40
N GLU A 615 -7.78 -29.87 4.22
CA GLU A 615 -6.89 -30.87 4.81
C GLU A 615 -5.43 -30.67 4.39
N HIS A 616 -5.17 -30.22 3.15
CA HIS A 616 -3.79 -29.95 2.71
C HIS A 616 -3.17 -28.79 3.51
N VAL A 617 -3.97 -27.76 3.81
CA VAL A 617 -3.54 -26.60 4.59
C VAL A 617 -3.39 -26.98 6.08
N VAL A 618 -4.32 -27.77 6.60
CA VAL A 618 -4.25 -28.33 7.97
C VAL A 618 -2.99 -29.16 8.15
N ASN A 619 -2.70 -30.08 7.22
CA ASN A 619 -1.48 -30.90 7.24
C ASN A 619 -0.23 -30.03 7.24
N TYR A 620 -0.17 -29.03 6.35
CA TYR A 620 0.97 -28.11 6.29
C TYR A 620 1.26 -27.42 7.63
N PHE A 621 0.26 -26.81 8.25
CA PHE A 621 0.45 -26.11 9.52
C PHE A 621 0.75 -27.05 10.68
N THR A 622 0.17 -28.25 10.66
CA THR A 622 0.49 -29.30 11.64
C THR A 622 1.96 -29.70 11.53
N PHE A 623 2.48 -29.87 10.31
CA PHE A 623 3.89 -30.20 10.09
C PHE A 623 4.84 -29.07 10.51
N VAL A 624 4.51 -27.82 10.18
CA VAL A 624 5.30 -26.65 10.62
C VAL A 624 5.36 -26.57 12.14
N ALA A 625 4.22 -26.75 12.82
CA ALA A 625 4.16 -26.75 14.27
C ALA A 625 4.92 -27.94 14.87
N GLN A 626 4.84 -29.13 14.27
CA GLN A 626 5.58 -30.30 14.73
C GLN A 626 7.10 -30.10 14.60
N GLU A 627 7.59 -29.54 13.48
CA GLU A 627 9.00 -29.18 13.33
C GLU A 627 9.41 -28.11 14.37
N ALA A 628 8.56 -27.11 14.63
CA ALA A 628 8.83 -26.13 15.66
C ALA A 628 8.94 -26.77 17.06
N ARG A 629 8.11 -27.77 17.39
CA ARG A 629 8.20 -28.53 18.65
C ARG A 629 9.50 -29.31 18.77
N GLU A 630 9.92 -29.95 17.69
CA GLU A 630 11.18 -30.69 17.64
C GLU A 630 12.37 -29.76 17.92
N ILE A 631 12.39 -28.58 17.30
CA ILE A 631 13.42 -27.56 17.53
C ILE A 631 13.35 -27.02 18.97
N MET A 632 12.15 -26.76 19.50
CA MET A 632 11.98 -26.33 20.90
C MET A 632 12.50 -27.37 21.89
N ALA A 633 12.26 -28.65 21.64
CA ALA A 633 12.77 -29.75 22.44
C ALA A 633 14.30 -29.80 22.43
N GLU A 634 14.93 -29.65 21.26
CA GLU A 634 16.40 -29.55 21.12
C GLU A 634 16.98 -28.37 21.90
N LEU A 635 16.23 -27.28 22.01
CA LEU A 635 16.64 -26.06 22.71
C LEU A 635 16.30 -26.05 24.21
N GLY A 636 15.60 -27.07 24.70
CA GLY A 636 15.20 -27.17 26.10
C GLY A 636 14.04 -26.25 26.50
N ILE A 637 13.18 -25.87 25.54
CA ILE A 637 12.07 -24.93 25.73
C ILE A 637 10.74 -25.70 25.76
N ARG A 638 9.94 -25.52 26.82
CA ARG A 638 8.67 -26.26 26.99
C ARG A 638 7.50 -25.53 26.36
N LYS A 639 7.47 -24.20 26.51
CA LYS A 639 6.41 -23.36 25.95
C LYS A 639 6.95 -22.35 24.97
N PHE A 640 6.20 -22.11 23.91
CA PHE A 640 6.53 -21.18 22.85
C PHE A 640 6.72 -19.77 23.40
N GLU A 641 5.92 -19.39 24.41
CA GLU A 641 6.02 -18.10 25.08
C GLU A 641 7.38 -17.84 25.76
N GLU A 642 8.10 -18.89 26.16
CA GLU A 642 9.43 -18.80 26.79
C GLU A 642 10.52 -18.49 25.75
N LEU A 643 10.22 -18.70 24.47
CA LEU A 643 11.13 -18.49 23.34
C LEU A 643 11.11 -17.03 22.85
N ILE A 644 10.02 -16.31 23.10
CA ILE A 644 9.78 -14.99 22.51
C ILE A 644 10.83 -13.99 22.98
N GLY A 645 11.53 -13.36 22.04
CA GLY A 645 12.58 -12.39 22.32
C GLY A 645 13.90 -12.98 22.85
N ARG A 646 14.07 -14.32 22.84
CA ARG A 646 15.31 -15.00 23.29
C ARG A 646 16.41 -15.00 22.23
N VAL A 647 16.81 -13.82 21.77
CA VAL A 647 17.95 -13.66 20.85
C VAL A 647 19.26 -14.23 21.41
N ASP A 648 19.37 -14.41 22.73
CA ASP A 648 20.50 -15.06 23.39
C ASP A 648 20.69 -16.55 23.01
N TYR A 649 19.67 -17.19 22.42
CA TYR A 649 19.70 -18.56 21.88
C TYR A 649 20.22 -18.62 20.43
N LEU A 650 20.43 -17.47 19.80
CA LEU A 650 20.89 -17.35 18.43
C LEU A 650 22.36 -16.92 18.39
N GLU A 651 23.06 -17.35 17.36
CA GLU A 651 24.38 -16.86 16.98
C GLU A 651 24.50 -16.73 15.46
N THR A 652 25.39 -15.84 15.01
CA THR A 652 25.73 -15.70 13.60
C THR A 652 26.46 -16.95 13.12
N ARG A 653 26.01 -17.50 12.00
CA ARG A 653 26.67 -18.60 11.31
C ARG A 653 27.88 -18.07 10.56
N GLU A 654 29.04 -18.70 10.73
CA GLU A 654 30.22 -18.41 9.91
C GLU A 654 29.97 -18.80 8.43
N VAL A 655 30.09 -17.83 7.52
CA VAL A 655 29.97 -18.04 6.06
C VAL A 655 31.32 -17.78 5.40
N LEU A 656 32.27 -18.69 5.66
CA LEU A 656 33.67 -18.54 5.21
C LEU A 656 33.83 -18.66 3.68
N ASP A 657 32.94 -19.41 3.02
CA ASP A 657 33.06 -19.78 1.61
C ASP A 657 32.52 -18.73 0.62
N HIS A 658 31.78 -17.71 1.09
CA HIS A 658 31.16 -16.70 0.19
C HIS A 658 31.82 -15.32 0.35
N TRP A 659 32.58 -14.90 -0.67
CA TRP A 659 33.40 -13.69 -0.63
C TRP A 659 32.62 -12.40 -0.30
N LYS A 660 31.38 -12.23 -0.77
CA LYS A 660 30.55 -11.05 -0.43
C LYS A 660 29.85 -11.11 0.95
N ALA A 661 29.81 -12.28 1.59
CA ALA A 661 29.10 -12.44 2.87
C ALA A 661 29.99 -12.13 4.08
N LYS A 662 31.31 -12.02 3.88
CA LYS A 662 32.31 -11.88 4.95
C LYS A 662 32.16 -10.59 5.77
N GLY A 663 31.62 -9.52 5.19
CA GLY A 663 31.46 -8.23 5.86
C GLY A 663 30.11 -8.02 6.55
N ILE A 664 29.24 -9.04 6.59
CA ILE A 664 27.93 -8.94 7.24
C ILE A 664 28.09 -9.10 8.76
N ASP A 665 27.49 -8.18 9.50
CA ASP A 665 27.46 -8.16 10.96
C ASP A 665 26.00 -8.13 11.46
N LEU A 666 25.63 -9.12 12.28
CA LEU A 666 24.27 -9.22 12.85
C LEU A 666 24.23 -8.83 14.33
N THR A 667 25.29 -8.25 14.88
CA THR A 667 25.40 -7.89 16.31
C THR A 667 24.23 -7.00 16.75
N ASP A 668 23.91 -5.94 15.99
CA ASP A 668 22.81 -5.02 16.31
C ASP A 668 21.43 -5.69 16.17
N VAL A 669 21.30 -6.65 15.26
CA VAL A 669 20.06 -7.41 15.03
C VAL A 669 19.81 -8.44 16.14
N LEU A 670 20.87 -9.00 16.71
CA LEU A 670 20.83 -9.95 17.82
C LEU A 670 20.97 -9.28 19.20
N TYR A 671 20.95 -7.94 19.25
CA TYR A 671 21.02 -7.20 20.50
C TYR A 671 19.78 -7.43 21.37
N LYS A 672 20.01 -7.77 22.63
CA LYS A 672 18.99 -7.84 23.68
C LYS A 672 19.03 -6.54 24.49
N PRO A 673 17.93 -5.76 24.57
CA PRO A 673 17.87 -4.57 25.40
C PRO A 673 18.22 -4.86 26.86
N ASP A 674 19.05 -4.00 27.46
CA ASP A 674 19.37 -4.02 28.87
C ASP A 674 18.32 -3.23 29.65
N VAL A 675 17.33 -3.95 30.18
CA VAL A 675 16.20 -3.40 30.94
C VAL A 675 15.97 -4.23 32.21
N PRO A 676 15.38 -3.65 33.28
CA PRO A 676 15.05 -4.40 34.49
C PRO A 676 14.14 -5.60 34.24
N ASP A 677 14.28 -6.68 35.01
CA ASP A 677 13.54 -7.94 34.84
C ASP A 677 12.00 -7.80 34.92
N TYR A 678 11.48 -6.72 35.52
CA TYR A 678 10.04 -6.47 35.58
C TYR A 678 9.48 -5.92 34.26
N ILE A 679 10.32 -5.45 33.34
CA ILE A 679 9.90 -4.99 32.01
C ILE A 679 9.58 -6.21 31.15
N ALA A 680 8.34 -6.25 30.65
CA ALA A 680 7.89 -7.37 29.83
C ALA A 680 8.61 -7.39 28.48
N THR A 681 9.16 -8.54 28.10
CA THR A 681 9.78 -8.78 26.79
C THR A 681 8.83 -9.41 25.77
N ARG A 682 7.59 -9.69 26.19
CA ARG A 682 6.52 -10.27 25.37
C ARG A 682 5.17 -9.71 25.80
N ASN A 683 4.11 -10.02 25.06
CA ASN A 683 2.76 -9.61 25.46
C ASN A 683 2.31 -10.39 26.71
N VAL A 684 1.89 -9.67 27.75
CA VAL A 684 1.44 -10.22 29.03
C VAL A 684 0.16 -9.54 29.57
N GLU A 685 -0.25 -8.41 28.98
CA GLU A 685 -1.45 -7.68 29.37
C GLU A 685 -2.27 -7.22 28.15
N LYS A 686 -3.51 -6.80 28.42
CA LYS A 686 -4.44 -6.27 27.40
C LYS A 686 -4.47 -4.75 27.45
N GLN A 687 -4.77 -4.11 26.32
CA GLN A 687 -4.94 -2.66 26.27
C GLN A 687 -6.25 -2.22 26.93
N ASP A 688 -6.17 -1.10 27.65
CA ASP A 688 -7.34 -0.32 28.05
C ASP A 688 -7.66 0.72 26.95
N HIS A 689 -8.83 0.53 26.33
CA HIS A 689 -9.36 1.34 25.22
C HIS A 689 -10.25 2.51 25.69
N GLY A 690 -10.57 2.61 26.99
CA GLY A 690 -11.37 3.70 27.54
C GLY A 690 -12.83 3.74 27.07
N LEU A 691 -13.38 2.60 26.62
CA LEU A 691 -14.73 2.50 26.06
C LEU A 691 -15.83 2.80 27.09
N GLU A 692 -15.57 2.61 28.38
CA GLU A 692 -16.51 2.88 29.47
C GLU A 692 -17.00 4.33 29.51
N LYS A 693 -16.22 5.26 28.92
CA LYS A 693 -16.54 6.69 28.83
C LYS A 693 -17.35 7.06 27.59
N ALA A 694 -17.60 6.11 26.67
CA ALA A 694 -18.29 6.37 25.42
C ALA A 694 -19.74 6.81 25.64
N LEU A 695 -20.17 7.86 24.93
CA LEU A 695 -21.53 8.38 25.00
C LEU A 695 -22.58 7.32 24.60
N ASP A 696 -22.18 6.40 23.72
CA ASP A 696 -23.01 5.31 23.22
C ASP A 696 -23.60 4.42 24.31
N HIS A 697 -22.97 4.29 25.48
CA HIS A 697 -23.58 3.55 26.59
C HIS A 697 -24.94 4.15 27.00
N GLN A 698 -25.07 5.48 26.93
CA GLN A 698 -26.34 6.16 27.18
C GLN A 698 -27.32 5.99 26.01
N LEU A 699 -26.81 6.05 24.76
CA LEU A 699 -27.63 5.83 23.57
C LEU A 699 -28.24 4.43 23.57
N ILE A 700 -27.42 3.40 23.81
CA ILE A 700 -27.86 2.00 23.90
C ILE A 700 -28.89 1.82 25.02
N LYS A 701 -28.66 2.42 26.20
CA LYS A 701 -29.60 2.34 27.32
C LYS A 701 -30.97 2.93 26.96
N LYS A 702 -30.99 4.11 26.33
CA LYS A 702 -32.23 4.78 25.91
C LYS A 702 -32.91 4.11 24.72
N SER A 703 -32.13 3.43 23.86
CA SER A 703 -32.62 2.71 22.68
C SER A 703 -32.93 1.24 22.91
N ARG A 704 -32.93 0.74 24.16
CA ARG A 704 -33.14 -0.68 24.47
C ARG A 704 -34.41 -1.25 23.85
N ALA A 705 -35.52 -0.51 23.89
CA ALA A 705 -36.80 -0.94 23.32
C ALA A 705 -36.72 -1.15 21.79
N ALA A 706 -35.96 -0.31 21.09
CA ALA A 706 -35.71 -0.44 19.65
C ALA A 706 -34.80 -1.65 19.34
N ILE A 707 -33.71 -1.80 20.10
CA ILE A 707 -32.73 -2.88 19.92
C ILE A 707 -33.35 -4.26 20.18
N GLU A 708 -34.22 -4.38 21.18
CA GLU A 708 -34.79 -5.68 21.58
C GLU A 708 -36.07 -6.02 20.82
N ASN A 709 -36.93 -5.02 20.58
CA ASN A 709 -38.31 -5.24 20.14
C ASN A 709 -38.68 -4.44 18.87
N LYS A 710 -37.71 -3.81 18.19
CA LYS A 710 -37.92 -2.96 17.01
C LYS A 710 -38.95 -1.83 17.22
N LYS A 711 -39.13 -1.37 18.47
CA LYS A 711 -40.04 -0.25 18.78
C LYS A 711 -39.37 1.09 18.48
N SER A 712 -40.12 2.02 17.88
CA SER A 712 -39.61 3.36 17.61
C SER A 712 -39.31 4.11 18.92
N VAL A 713 -38.17 4.80 18.97
CA VAL A 713 -37.72 5.63 20.09
C VAL A 713 -37.17 6.95 19.57
N SER A 714 -37.45 8.03 20.29
CA SER A 714 -36.93 9.36 19.98
C SER A 714 -36.56 10.11 21.25
N PHE A 715 -35.40 10.77 21.27
CA PHE A 715 -34.94 11.56 22.42
C PHE A 715 -33.81 12.53 22.04
N ASP A 716 -33.61 13.53 22.91
CA ASP A 716 -32.59 14.57 22.76
C ASP A 716 -31.38 14.32 23.68
N MET A 717 -30.18 14.74 23.24
CA MET A 717 -28.95 14.69 24.02
C MET A 717 -27.98 15.85 23.74
N PRO A 718 -27.26 16.36 24.75
CA PRO A 718 -26.15 17.28 24.50
C PRO A 718 -24.96 16.52 23.90
N ILE A 719 -24.14 17.22 23.09
CA ILE A 719 -22.89 16.68 22.55
C ILE A 719 -21.75 17.70 22.65
N LYS A 720 -20.52 17.22 22.82
CA LYS A 720 -19.29 18.01 22.85
C LYS A 720 -18.22 17.37 21.98
N ASN A 721 -17.21 18.14 21.58
CA ASN A 721 -16.13 17.69 20.70
C ASN A 721 -15.30 16.51 21.27
N ILE A 722 -15.30 16.32 22.60
CA ILE A 722 -14.70 15.16 23.26
C ILE A 722 -15.48 13.86 23.04
N ASN A 723 -16.75 13.95 22.62
CA ASN A 723 -17.60 12.80 22.29
C ASN A 723 -17.30 12.40 20.83
N ARG A 724 -16.39 11.44 20.69
CA ARG A 724 -15.93 10.91 19.41
C ARG A 724 -16.68 9.62 19.09
N THR A 725 -16.80 9.29 17.80
CA THR A 725 -17.31 7.98 17.34
C THR A 725 -18.73 7.68 17.85
N VAL A 726 -19.55 8.73 18.00
CA VAL A 726 -20.89 8.61 18.57
C VAL A 726 -21.80 7.85 17.60
N GLY A 727 -22.54 6.87 18.12
CA GLY A 727 -23.49 6.03 17.40
C GLY A 727 -22.93 4.70 16.88
N THR A 728 -21.62 4.52 16.92
CA THR A 728 -20.97 3.33 16.35
C THR A 728 -21.19 2.07 17.19
N MET A 729 -21.11 2.16 18.54
CA MET A 729 -21.41 0.99 19.39
C MET A 729 -22.90 0.65 19.37
N LEU A 730 -23.78 1.65 19.27
CA LEU A 730 -25.20 1.42 19.03
C LEU A 730 -25.41 0.66 17.71
N SER A 731 -24.72 1.08 16.65
CA SER A 731 -24.77 0.43 15.34
C SER A 731 -24.25 -1.01 15.39
N TYR A 732 -23.21 -1.28 16.17
CA TYR A 732 -22.73 -2.64 16.45
C TYR A 732 -23.82 -3.52 17.07
N GLN A 733 -24.61 -3.02 18.03
CA GLN A 733 -25.70 -3.77 18.65
C GLN A 733 -26.78 -4.15 17.64
N ILE A 734 -27.12 -3.21 16.74
CA ILE A 734 -28.08 -3.43 15.67
C ILE A 734 -27.54 -4.47 14.67
N ALA A 735 -26.34 -4.25 14.14
CA ALA A 735 -25.74 -5.11 13.14
C ALA A 735 -25.48 -6.54 13.65
N SER A 736 -25.07 -6.69 14.91
CA SER A 736 -24.87 -8.01 15.53
C SER A 736 -26.16 -8.83 15.64
N ARG A 737 -27.32 -8.16 15.69
CA ARG A 737 -28.62 -8.81 15.87
C ARG A 737 -29.40 -8.97 14.56
N TYR A 738 -29.32 -7.97 13.69
CA TYR A 738 -30.16 -7.85 12.50
C TYR A 738 -29.35 -7.79 11.19
N GLY A 739 -28.03 -7.90 11.24
CA GLY A 739 -27.16 -7.75 10.07
C GLY A 739 -27.29 -6.38 9.42
N LEU A 740 -26.92 -6.29 8.15
CA LEU A 740 -27.02 -5.05 7.35
C LEU A 740 -28.47 -4.65 7.03
N GLU A 741 -29.43 -5.57 7.14
CA GLU A 741 -30.87 -5.24 7.01
C GLU A 741 -31.32 -4.23 8.07
N GLY A 742 -30.71 -4.28 9.26
CA GLY A 742 -30.88 -3.30 10.33
C GLY A 742 -32.30 -3.24 10.88
N LEU A 743 -32.74 -2.02 11.19
CA LEU A 743 -34.10 -1.72 11.61
C LEU A 743 -34.86 -1.01 10.48
N ASP A 744 -36.18 -0.91 10.63
CA ASP A 744 -36.99 -0.04 9.78
C ASP A 744 -36.50 1.41 9.92
N GLU A 745 -36.65 2.19 8.85
CA GLU A 745 -36.19 3.57 8.81
C GLU A 745 -36.74 4.36 10.00
N ASP A 746 -35.94 5.27 10.55
CA ASP A 746 -36.41 6.18 11.59
C ASP A 746 -36.86 5.50 12.92
N THR A 747 -36.53 4.22 13.12
CA THR A 747 -36.82 3.49 14.37
C THR A 747 -36.10 4.11 15.56
N ILE A 748 -34.86 4.58 15.41
CA ILE A 748 -34.13 5.30 16.46
C ILE A 748 -33.84 6.71 15.96
N LYS A 749 -34.46 7.72 16.57
CA LYS A 749 -34.19 9.14 16.27
C LYS A 749 -33.50 9.80 17.45
N ILE A 750 -32.30 10.34 17.22
CA ILE A 750 -31.56 11.03 18.26
C ILE A 750 -31.23 12.43 17.78
N LYS A 751 -31.71 13.43 18.52
CA LYS A 751 -31.36 14.83 18.28
C LYS A 751 -30.27 15.26 19.23
N PHE A 752 -29.21 15.81 18.69
CA PHE A 752 -28.06 16.33 19.40
C PHE A 752 -28.01 17.85 19.33
N ALA A 753 -27.52 18.48 20.39
CA ALA A 753 -27.23 19.92 20.42
C ALA A 753 -25.81 20.16 20.93
N GLY A 754 -25.01 20.89 20.15
CA GLY A 754 -23.60 21.21 20.46
C GLY A 754 -22.67 20.90 19.29
N SER A 755 -21.40 20.64 19.60
CA SER A 755 -20.36 20.35 18.60
C SER A 755 -19.91 18.90 18.72
N ALA A 756 -20.01 18.10 17.67
CA ALA A 756 -19.62 16.68 17.71
C ALA A 756 -18.12 16.49 17.46
N GLY A 757 -17.52 15.50 18.14
CA GLY A 757 -16.13 15.12 17.91
C GLY A 757 -15.91 14.37 16.60
N GLN A 758 -14.68 13.90 16.38
CA GLN A 758 -14.32 13.09 15.22
C GLN A 758 -15.22 11.85 15.07
N SER A 759 -15.49 11.45 13.83
CA SER A 759 -16.20 10.21 13.50
C SER A 759 -17.65 10.16 13.99
N PHE A 760 -18.35 11.30 14.07
CA PHE A 760 -19.77 11.34 14.40
C PHE A 760 -20.59 10.52 13.38
N GLY A 761 -21.37 9.56 13.87
CA GLY A 761 -22.15 8.66 13.01
C GLY A 761 -21.28 7.71 12.16
N ALA A 762 -20.05 7.40 12.58
CA ALA A 762 -19.24 6.40 11.89
C ALA A 762 -19.93 5.02 11.92
N PHE A 763 -19.98 4.36 10.75
CA PHE A 763 -20.63 3.07 10.54
C PHE A 763 -22.09 3.01 10.99
N LEU A 764 -22.82 4.14 10.91
CA LEU A 764 -24.20 4.23 11.40
C LEU A 764 -25.11 3.23 10.67
N ALA A 765 -25.75 2.35 11.43
CA ALA A 765 -26.60 1.28 10.92
C ALA A 765 -27.96 1.81 10.43
N LYS A 766 -28.54 1.08 9.47
CA LYS A 766 -29.90 1.33 8.98
C LYS A 766 -30.95 1.35 10.10
N GLY A 767 -31.84 2.34 10.02
CA GLY A 767 -32.91 2.60 10.99
C GLY A 767 -32.53 3.55 12.13
N ILE A 768 -31.28 4.03 12.15
CA ILE A 768 -30.82 5.10 13.05
C ILE A 768 -30.77 6.43 12.28
N THR A 769 -31.38 7.45 12.86
CA THR A 769 -31.39 8.83 12.35
C THR A 769 -30.79 9.76 13.39
N PHE A 770 -29.69 10.42 13.03
CA PHE A 770 -29.02 11.43 13.84
C PHE A 770 -29.31 12.81 13.28
N GLU A 771 -29.81 13.68 14.14
CA GLU A 771 -29.99 15.11 13.86
C GLU A 771 -29.05 15.88 14.79
N LEU A 772 -28.24 16.80 14.25
CA LEU A 772 -27.32 17.61 15.03
C LEU A 772 -27.59 19.09 14.75
N GLU A 773 -28.08 19.78 15.78
CA GLU A 773 -28.14 21.24 15.81
C GLU A 773 -26.81 21.79 16.36
N GLY A 774 -25.95 22.26 15.47
CA GLY A 774 -24.60 22.74 15.78
C GLY A 774 -23.61 22.46 14.65
N ASP A 775 -22.46 21.87 14.98
CA ASP A 775 -21.35 21.58 14.05
C ASP A 775 -20.68 20.24 14.36
N SER A 776 -19.82 19.75 13.48
CA SER A 776 -19.03 18.53 13.71
C SER A 776 -17.61 18.65 13.18
N ASN A 777 -16.68 17.90 13.77
CA ASN A 777 -15.32 17.76 13.25
C ASN A 777 -15.26 16.80 12.04
N ASP A 778 -14.09 16.26 11.72
CA ASP A 778 -13.81 15.36 10.59
C ASP A 778 -14.53 14.00 10.69
N TYR A 779 -14.55 13.28 9.57
CA TYR A 779 -14.99 11.88 9.46
C TYR A 779 -16.47 11.62 9.74
N VAL A 780 -17.33 12.64 9.65
CA VAL A 780 -18.78 12.47 9.78
C VAL A 780 -19.27 11.39 8.81
N GLY A 781 -20.04 10.42 9.31
CA GLY A 781 -20.60 9.34 8.49
C GLY A 781 -19.53 8.45 7.83
N LYS A 782 -18.31 8.40 8.36
CA LYS A 782 -17.27 7.45 7.92
C LYS A 782 -17.82 6.03 7.87
N GLY A 783 -17.72 5.37 6.72
CA GLY A 783 -18.24 4.03 6.49
C GLY A 783 -19.76 3.90 6.70
N LEU A 784 -20.54 4.94 6.43
CA LEU A 784 -22.00 4.95 6.60
C LEU A 784 -22.63 3.66 6.04
N SER A 785 -23.41 2.99 6.89
CA SER A 785 -23.95 1.65 6.65
C SER A 785 -25.49 1.64 6.73
N GLY A 786 -26.11 2.71 6.23
CA GLY A 786 -27.56 2.80 6.04
C GLY A 786 -28.28 3.77 6.98
N GLY A 787 -27.59 4.33 7.96
CA GLY A 787 -28.13 5.39 8.81
C GLY A 787 -28.37 6.71 8.07
N LYS A 788 -29.10 7.61 8.73
CA LYS A 788 -29.38 8.97 8.24
C LYS A 788 -28.71 10.00 9.14
N ILE A 789 -27.98 10.95 8.57
CA ILE A 789 -27.30 12.03 9.31
C ILE A 789 -27.78 13.39 8.80
N ILE A 790 -28.22 14.24 9.71
CA ILE A 790 -28.72 15.58 9.40
C ILE A 790 -27.96 16.56 10.29
N ILE A 791 -27.24 17.52 9.71
CA ILE A 791 -26.49 18.52 10.47
C ILE A 791 -26.82 19.91 9.94
N TYR A 792 -27.14 20.82 10.85
CA TYR A 792 -27.42 22.22 10.55
C TYR A 792 -27.00 23.13 11.70
N PRO A 793 -26.65 24.41 11.43
CA PRO A 793 -26.24 25.35 12.47
C PRO A 793 -27.32 25.54 13.52
N SER A 794 -26.95 25.94 14.73
CA SER A 794 -27.95 26.28 15.74
C SER A 794 -28.96 27.30 15.22
N LYS A 795 -30.23 27.16 15.60
CA LYS A 795 -31.27 28.14 15.26
C LYS A 795 -30.98 29.54 15.83
N LYS A 796 -30.02 29.64 16.75
CA LYS A 796 -29.51 30.90 17.33
C LYS A 796 -28.37 31.53 16.54
N ALA A 797 -27.82 30.84 15.54
CA ALA A 797 -26.73 31.34 14.71
C ALA A 797 -27.21 32.53 13.87
N THR A 798 -26.38 33.57 13.77
CA THR A 798 -26.65 34.80 13.01
C THR A 798 -25.86 34.90 11.71
N PHE A 799 -24.93 33.97 11.48
CA PHE A 799 -24.13 33.92 10.26
C PHE A 799 -24.87 33.18 9.14
N ILE A 800 -24.43 33.41 7.90
CA ILE A 800 -24.95 32.74 6.71
C ILE A 800 -24.35 31.33 6.65
N ALA A 801 -25.19 30.30 6.66
CA ALA A 801 -24.75 28.91 6.81
C ALA A 801 -23.90 28.45 5.61
N GLU A 802 -24.32 28.82 4.41
CA GLU A 802 -23.69 28.46 3.14
C GLU A 802 -22.32 29.12 2.89
N ASP A 803 -21.92 30.07 3.73
CA ASP A 803 -20.60 30.72 3.69
C ASP A 803 -19.63 30.19 4.76
N ASN A 804 -20.06 29.24 5.60
CA ASN A 804 -19.31 28.79 6.78
C ASN A 804 -19.11 27.27 6.82
N ILE A 805 -17.97 26.86 7.37
CA ILE A 805 -17.67 25.45 7.62
C ILE A 805 -18.62 24.90 8.69
N LEU A 806 -19.35 23.85 8.35
CA LEU A 806 -20.24 23.12 9.23
C LEU A 806 -19.64 21.80 9.71
N VAL A 807 -18.95 21.11 8.80
CA VAL A 807 -18.33 19.80 9.06
C VAL A 807 -16.90 19.79 8.55
N GLY A 808 -16.05 19.01 9.22
CA GLY A 808 -14.63 18.88 8.86
C GLY A 808 -14.38 18.13 7.54
N ASN A 809 -13.20 17.52 7.46
CA ASN A 809 -12.67 16.84 6.30
C ASN A 809 -13.12 15.37 6.22
N VAL A 810 -12.96 14.80 5.02
CA VAL A 810 -13.04 13.35 4.78
C VAL A 810 -14.38 12.75 5.24
N VAL A 811 -15.44 13.54 5.05
CA VAL A 811 -16.82 13.20 5.36
C VAL A 811 -17.32 12.11 4.41
N LEU A 812 -18.05 11.13 4.95
CA LEU A 812 -18.59 9.96 4.24
C LEU A 812 -17.51 9.06 3.61
N TYR A 813 -16.31 9.02 4.20
CA TYR A 813 -15.24 8.16 3.72
C TYR A 813 -15.67 6.69 3.62
N GLY A 814 -15.68 6.12 2.42
CA GLY A 814 -16.01 4.71 2.23
C GLY A 814 -17.46 4.37 2.56
N ALA A 815 -18.36 5.35 2.58
CA ALA A 815 -19.78 5.14 2.83
C ALA A 815 -20.38 4.17 1.79
N ILE A 816 -21.15 3.19 2.26
CA ILE A 816 -21.71 2.13 1.41
C ILE A 816 -23.18 2.38 1.09
N MET A 817 -23.93 2.91 2.05
CA MET A 817 -25.35 3.22 1.90
C MET A 817 -25.80 4.17 3.02
N GLY A 818 -26.99 4.76 2.88
CA GLY A 818 -27.54 5.73 3.83
C GLY A 818 -27.60 7.13 3.24
N GLU A 819 -28.04 8.08 4.06
CA GLU A 819 -28.32 9.45 3.63
C GLU A 819 -27.66 10.48 4.56
N ALA A 820 -27.16 11.57 4.00
CA ALA A 820 -26.62 12.68 4.78
C ALA A 820 -27.01 14.05 4.22
N TYR A 821 -27.32 15.00 5.11
CA TYR A 821 -27.79 16.35 4.75
C TYR A 821 -27.06 17.40 5.59
N PHE A 822 -26.34 18.30 4.92
CA PHE A 822 -25.43 19.26 5.56
C PHE A 822 -25.75 20.70 5.15
N ARG A 823 -26.28 21.50 6.07
CA ARG A 823 -26.61 22.92 5.82
C ARG A 823 -25.40 23.83 6.08
N GLY A 824 -24.42 23.76 5.19
CA GLY A 824 -23.20 24.56 5.22
C GLY A 824 -22.08 23.91 4.41
N ILE A 825 -20.85 24.38 4.62
CA ILE A 825 -19.66 23.91 3.87
C ILE A 825 -19.00 22.73 4.58
N ALA A 826 -18.62 21.70 3.81
CA ALA A 826 -17.74 20.64 4.28
C ALA A 826 -16.27 20.91 3.91
N GLY A 827 -15.34 20.36 4.68
CA GLY A 827 -13.90 20.46 4.40
C GLY A 827 -13.44 19.71 3.13
N GLU A 828 -12.17 19.36 3.10
CA GLU A 828 -11.54 18.65 2.00
C GLU A 828 -12.00 17.19 1.90
N ARG A 829 -11.89 16.59 0.72
CA ARG A 829 -12.14 15.16 0.47
C ARG A 829 -13.54 14.68 0.85
N PHE A 830 -14.52 15.57 0.73
CA PHE A 830 -15.93 15.21 0.88
C PHE A 830 -16.31 14.05 -0.06
N CYS A 831 -16.95 13.02 0.47
CA CYS A 831 -17.33 11.80 -0.26
C CYS A 831 -16.16 11.02 -0.87
N VAL A 832 -14.96 11.12 -0.31
CA VAL A 832 -13.85 10.28 -0.74
C VAL A 832 -14.23 8.80 -0.61
N ARG A 833 -14.03 8.01 -1.66
CA ARG A 833 -14.42 6.60 -1.71
C ARG A 833 -15.91 6.32 -1.41
N ASN A 834 -16.82 7.28 -1.58
CA ASN A 834 -18.26 6.99 -1.47
C ASN A 834 -18.65 5.90 -2.48
N SER A 835 -19.36 4.89 -2.01
CA SER A 835 -19.72 3.68 -2.74
C SER A 835 -21.22 3.45 -2.85
N GLY A 836 -22.04 4.31 -2.23
CA GLY A 836 -23.50 4.16 -2.31
C GLY A 836 -24.34 5.09 -1.43
N ALA A 837 -23.73 5.95 -0.59
CA ALA A 837 -24.49 6.92 0.16
C ALA A 837 -25.03 8.05 -0.73
N LYS A 838 -26.19 8.58 -0.36
CA LYS A 838 -26.78 9.78 -0.96
C LYS A 838 -26.53 10.98 -0.04
N THR A 839 -26.11 12.11 -0.60
CA THR A 839 -25.81 13.27 0.24
C THR A 839 -26.09 14.60 -0.44
N VAL A 840 -26.45 15.61 0.37
CA VAL A 840 -26.60 17.00 -0.05
C VAL A 840 -25.78 17.92 0.87
N VAL A 841 -25.01 18.82 0.28
CA VAL A 841 -24.15 19.79 0.98
C VAL A 841 -24.17 21.14 0.27
N GLU A 842 -23.88 22.24 0.96
CA GLU A 842 -23.98 23.61 0.41
C GLU A 842 -22.64 24.18 -0.07
N GLY A 843 -21.54 23.46 0.14
CA GLY A 843 -20.24 23.77 -0.43
C GLY A 843 -19.19 22.77 0.07
N ILE A 844 -18.07 22.64 -0.64
CA ILE A 844 -17.00 21.71 -0.27
C ILE A 844 -15.60 22.27 -0.57
N GLY A 845 -14.58 21.76 0.13
CA GLY A 845 -13.17 22.02 -0.15
C GLY A 845 -12.61 21.26 -1.36
N ASP A 846 -11.28 21.15 -1.41
CA ASP A 846 -10.54 20.46 -2.48
C ASP A 846 -10.77 18.93 -2.46
N HIS A 847 -10.57 18.28 -3.60
CA HIS A 847 -10.65 16.81 -3.77
C HIS A 847 -12.04 16.21 -3.48
N GLY A 848 -13.12 16.94 -3.76
CA GLY A 848 -14.48 16.42 -3.65
C GLY A 848 -14.72 15.18 -4.54
N CYS A 849 -15.44 14.19 -4.02
CA CYS A 849 -15.77 12.93 -4.70
C CYS A 849 -14.55 12.12 -5.20
N GLU A 850 -13.38 12.33 -4.59
CA GLU A 850 -12.16 11.59 -4.93
C GLU A 850 -12.37 10.08 -4.77
N TYR A 851 -12.01 9.28 -5.78
CA TYR A 851 -12.20 7.83 -5.79
C TYR A 851 -13.64 7.33 -5.55
N MET A 852 -14.68 8.15 -5.74
CA MET A 852 -16.07 7.69 -5.59
C MET A 852 -16.38 6.56 -6.61
N THR A 853 -17.00 5.48 -6.13
CA THR A 853 -17.38 4.28 -6.91
C THR A 853 -18.88 4.06 -6.99
N GLY A 854 -19.68 4.83 -6.26
CA GLY A 854 -21.12 4.69 -6.22
C GLY A 854 -21.77 5.76 -5.34
N GLY A 855 -23.10 5.80 -5.34
CA GLY A 855 -23.88 6.79 -4.59
C GLY A 855 -24.21 8.04 -5.40
N ARG A 856 -24.83 9.00 -4.72
CA ARG A 856 -25.24 10.28 -5.33
C ARG A 856 -24.88 11.44 -4.44
N THR A 857 -24.23 12.45 -5.01
CA THR A 857 -23.76 13.63 -4.26
C THR A 857 -24.30 14.89 -4.91
N VAL A 858 -25.03 15.71 -4.16
CA VAL A 858 -25.51 17.02 -4.61
C VAL A 858 -24.76 18.11 -3.86
N ILE A 859 -24.20 19.06 -4.59
CA ILE A 859 -23.48 20.21 -4.04
C ILE A 859 -24.19 21.48 -4.51
N LEU A 860 -24.76 22.22 -3.55
CA LEU A 860 -25.58 23.42 -3.78
C LEU A 860 -24.78 24.72 -3.76
N GLY A 861 -23.45 24.65 -3.91
CA GLY A 861 -22.57 25.80 -3.91
C GLY A 861 -21.16 25.47 -4.39
N LYS A 862 -20.16 26.21 -3.87
CA LYS A 862 -18.78 26.17 -4.39
C LYS A 862 -18.09 24.84 -4.13
N THR A 863 -17.21 24.49 -5.05
CA THR A 863 -16.30 23.34 -4.96
C THR A 863 -14.84 23.78 -5.01
N GLY A 864 -13.96 22.96 -4.44
CA GLY A 864 -12.50 23.09 -4.56
C GLY A 864 -11.92 22.41 -5.80
N ARG A 865 -10.58 22.43 -5.88
CA ARG A 865 -9.79 21.90 -7.00
C ARG A 865 -9.74 20.37 -7.02
N ASN A 866 -9.40 19.82 -8.18
CA ASN A 866 -9.20 18.39 -8.42
C ASN A 866 -10.44 17.55 -8.03
N PHE A 867 -11.62 18.09 -8.31
CA PHE A 867 -12.90 17.41 -8.12
C PHE A 867 -12.97 16.14 -8.97
N ALA A 868 -13.55 15.08 -8.40
CA ALA A 868 -13.78 13.77 -9.02
C ALA A 868 -12.52 13.02 -9.50
N ALA A 869 -11.33 13.35 -8.97
CA ALA A 869 -10.13 12.60 -9.29
C ALA A 869 -10.25 11.13 -8.89
N GLY A 870 -9.99 10.22 -9.84
CA GLY A 870 -10.16 8.78 -9.64
C GLY A 870 -11.60 8.31 -9.45
N MET A 871 -12.61 9.17 -9.65
CA MET A 871 -14.02 8.80 -9.58
C MET A 871 -14.34 7.81 -10.70
N SER A 872 -14.71 6.59 -10.33
CA SER A 872 -14.94 5.48 -11.25
C SER A 872 -16.37 4.95 -11.22
N GLY A 873 -17.25 5.50 -10.39
CA GLY A 873 -18.67 5.19 -10.36
C GLY A 873 -19.48 6.16 -9.49
N GLY A 874 -20.81 6.09 -9.61
CA GLY A 874 -21.75 7.04 -8.99
C GLY A 874 -21.97 8.30 -9.82
N VAL A 875 -22.79 9.23 -9.29
CA VAL A 875 -23.14 10.49 -9.96
C VAL A 875 -23.01 11.64 -8.97
N ALA A 876 -22.44 12.76 -9.41
CA ALA A 876 -22.47 14.00 -8.66
C ALA A 876 -23.17 15.11 -9.46
N TYR A 877 -23.97 15.93 -8.78
CA TYR A 877 -24.62 17.11 -9.34
C TYR A 877 -24.09 18.35 -8.62
N VAL A 878 -23.58 19.32 -9.37
CA VAL A 878 -22.99 20.55 -8.82
C VAL A 878 -23.75 21.74 -9.36
N TRP A 879 -24.23 22.61 -8.47
CA TRP A 879 -24.80 23.89 -8.85
C TRP A 879 -23.68 24.87 -9.19
N ASP A 880 -23.34 25.00 -10.47
CA ASP A 880 -22.24 25.86 -10.94
C ASP A 880 -22.71 27.30 -11.17
N VAL A 881 -22.93 28.04 -10.07
CA VAL A 881 -23.41 29.43 -10.12
C VAL A 881 -22.40 30.37 -10.79
N ASP A 882 -21.10 30.12 -10.59
CA ASP A 882 -20.01 30.99 -11.06
C ASP A 882 -19.54 30.64 -12.48
N GLY A 883 -19.94 29.48 -13.02
CA GLY A 883 -19.53 29.00 -14.35
C GLY A 883 -18.07 28.54 -14.45
N ASP A 884 -17.41 28.31 -13.31
CA ASP A 884 -15.97 28.00 -13.24
C ASP A 884 -15.68 26.54 -12.88
N PHE A 885 -16.72 25.73 -12.63
CA PHE A 885 -16.57 24.36 -12.12
C PHE A 885 -15.73 23.46 -13.02
N SER A 886 -15.88 23.57 -14.34
CA SER A 886 -15.14 22.75 -15.31
C SER A 886 -13.62 22.85 -15.16
N SER A 887 -13.11 24.03 -14.78
CA SER A 887 -11.67 24.28 -14.57
C SER A 887 -11.11 23.63 -13.29
N LYS A 888 -11.99 23.25 -12.37
CA LYS A 888 -11.65 22.63 -11.08
C LYS A 888 -11.72 21.10 -11.13
N CYS A 889 -12.30 20.53 -12.19
CA CYS A 889 -12.47 19.09 -12.36
C CYS A 889 -11.20 18.38 -12.85
N ASN A 890 -10.98 17.16 -12.34
CA ASN A 890 -10.00 16.24 -12.91
C ASN A 890 -10.67 15.38 -14.00
N MET A 891 -10.37 15.70 -15.26
CA MET A 891 -11.02 15.09 -16.42
C MET A 891 -10.43 13.72 -16.83
N GLU A 892 -9.56 13.09 -16.02
CA GLU A 892 -8.90 11.83 -16.41
C GLU A 892 -9.88 10.66 -16.58
N MET A 893 -10.96 10.62 -15.79
CA MET A 893 -11.89 9.48 -15.73
C MET A 893 -13.38 9.88 -15.83
N ILE A 894 -13.68 11.16 -15.97
CA ILE A 894 -15.04 11.70 -15.93
C ILE A 894 -15.33 12.60 -17.14
N GLU A 895 -16.61 12.71 -17.46
CA GLU A 895 -17.16 13.71 -18.37
C GLU A 895 -18.24 14.53 -17.65
N LEU A 896 -18.47 15.75 -18.15
CA LEU A 896 -19.43 16.71 -17.60
C LEU A 896 -20.62 16.84 -18.56
N PHE A 897 -21.84 16.82 -18.02
CA PHE A 897 -23.09 16.88 -18.78
C PHE A 897 -24.07 17.88 -18.18
N PRO A 898 -24.97 18.47 -18.97
CA PRO A 898 -26.16 19.12 -18.43
C PRO A 898 -27.11 18.07 -17.82
N VAL A 899 -27.99 18.52 -16.91
CA VAL A 899 -29.02 17.68 -16.29
C VAL A 899 -30.31 17.73 -17.12
N GLU A 900 -30.38 16.91 -18.17
CA GLU A 900 -31.51 16.91 -19.12
C GLU A 900 -32.40 15.66 -19.03
N ASN A 901 -31.84 14.54 -18.57
CA ASN A 901 -32.59 13.29 -18.45
C ASN A 901 -33.62 13.37 -17.32
N GLU A 902 -34.87 12.95 -17.56
CA GLU A 902 -35.96 13.02 -16.57
C GLU A 902 -35.65 12.29 -15.25
N ASN A 903 -34.97 11.13 -15.30
CA ASN A 903 -34.60 10.41 -14.08
C ASN A 903 -33.58 11.21 -13.25
N ASP A 904 -32.57 11.80 -13.92
CA ASP A 904 -31.59 12.66 -13.23
C ASP A 904 -32.25 13.90 -12.62
N ILE A 905 -33.19 14.54 -13.34
CA ILE A 905 -33.94 15.71 -12.87
C ILE A 905 -34.76 15.35 -11.61
N ASN A 906 -35.50 14.25 -11.67
CA ASN A 906 -36.33 13.79 -10.55
C ASN A 906 -35.50 13.41 -9.33
N ASP A 907 -34.39 12.70 -9.54
CA ASP A 907 -33.49 12.30 -8.47
C ASP A 907 -32.84 13.52 -7.81
N LEU A 908 -32.34 14.49 -8.60
CA LEU A 908 -31.76 15.72 -8.09
C LEU A 908 -32.79 16.53 -7.29
N LYS A 909 -33.99 16.72 -7.83
CA LYS A 909 -35.05 17.47 -7.17
C LYS A 909 -35.46 16.84 -5.85
N SER A 910 -35.66 15.52 -5.82
CA SER A 910 -36.00 14.76 -4.60
C SER A 910 -34.94 14.90 -3.51
N MET A 911 -33.65 14.85 -3.88
CA MET A 911 -32.56 15.05 -2.93
C MET A 911 -32.58 16.45 -2.32
N ILE A 912 -32.83 17.50 -3.12
CA ILE A 912 -32.91 18.89 -2.66
C ILE A 912 -34.16 19.14 -1.80
N GLU A 913 -35.29 18.56 -2.16
CA GLU A 913 -36.52 18.58 -1.35
C GLU A 913 -36.30 17.95 0.02
N ASN A 914 -35.61 16.80 0.07
CA ASN A 914 -35.23 16.18 1.35
C ASN A 914 -34.26 17.05 2.14
N HIS A 915 -33.27 17.67 1.50
CA HIS A 915 -32.36 18.60 2.17
C HIS A 915 -33.13 19.77 2.81
N TYR A 916 -34.06 20.39 2.08
CA TYR A 916 -34.91 21.44 2.62
C TYR A 916 -35.79 20.93 3.78
N ARG A 917 -36.44 19.78 3.62
CA ARG A 917 -37.30 19.16 4.64
C ARG A 917 -36.55 18.92 5.95
N PHE A 918 -35.30 18.49 5.88
CA PHE A 918 -34.52 18.11 7.06
C PHE A 918 -33.73 19.25 7.69
N THR A 919 -33.37 20.28 6.91
CA THR A 919 -32.45 21.33 7.38
C THR A 919 -33.02 22.74 7.39
N GLU A 920 -34.21 22.93 6.81
CA GLU A 920 -34.80 24.26 6.57
C GLU A 920 -33.86 25.18 5.76
N SER A 921 -33.03 24.59 4.88
CA SER A 921 -32.02 25.31 4.08
C SER A 921 -32.61 26.39 3.17
N THR A 922 -32.12 27.62 3.33
CA THR A 922 -32.43 28.76 2.47
C THR A 922 -31.93 28.56 1.04
N VAL A 923 -30.79 27.88 0.86
CA VAL A 923 -30.21 27.57 -0.45
C VAL A 923 -31.07 26.56 -1.20
N ALA A 924 -31.47 25.46 -0.55
CA ALA A 924 -32.36 24.47 -1.18
C ALA A 924 -33.72 25.07 -1.52
N LYS A 925 -34.29 25.88 -0.62
CA LYS A 925 -35.53 26.60 -0.89
C LYS A 925 -35.42 27.47 -2.13
N ARG A 926 -34.35 28.26 -2.23
CA ARG A 926 -34.08 29.12 -3.41
C ARG A 926 -33.98 28.30 -4.70
N ALA A 927 -33.31 27.15 -4.66
CA ALA A 927 -33.20 26.26 -5.81
C ALA A 927 -34.56 25.70 -6.25
N LEU A 928 -35.40 25.27 -5.30
CA LEU A 928 -36.72 24.71 -5.56
C LEU A 928 -37.72 25.76 -6.06
N ASP A 929 -37.75 26.94 -5.43
CA ASP A 929 -38.65 28.05 -5.79
C ASP A 929 -38.36 28.58 -7.21
N ASN A 930 -37.12 28.42 -7.70
CA ASN A 930 -36.66 28.91 -9.01
C ASN A 930 -36.19 27.78 -9.95
N TRP A 931 -36.77 26.58 -9.82
CA TRP A 931 -36.26 25.36 -10.44
C TRP A 931 -35.95 25.48 -11.93
N ASN A 932 -36.84 26.10 -12.72
CA ASN A 932 -36.66 26.23 -14.18
C ASN A 932 -35.46 27.12 -14.57
N VAL A 933 -35.06 28.05 -13.69
CA VAL A 933 -33.89 28.93 -13.90
C VAL A 933 -32.61 28.28 -13.37
N VAL A 934 -32.74 27.49 -12.30
CA VAL A 934 -31.62 26.88 -11.58
C VAL A 934 -31.18 25.56 -12.22
N LEU A 935 -32.11 24.74 -12.72
CA LEU A 935 -31.80 23.43 -13.31
C LEU A 935 -30.75 23.50 -14.43
N PRO A 936 -30.80 24.45 -15.39
CA PRO A 936 -29.79 24.57 -16.44
C PRO A 936 -28.37 24.92 -15.94
N GLN A 937 -28.22 25.37 -14.69
CA GLN A 937 -26.93 25.70 -14.06
C GLN A 937 -26.30 24.49 -13.36
N PHE A 938 -27.02 23.38 -13.25
CA PHE A 938 -26.47 22.15 -12.67
C PHE A 938 -25.61 21.42 -13.69
N VAL A 939 -24.42 20.98 -13.24
CA VAL A 939 -23.53 20.12 -13.97
C VAL A 939 -23.59 18.71 -13.37
N LYS A 940 -23.89 17.72 -14.22
CA LYS A 940 -23.77 16.30 -13.90
C LYS A 940 -22.34 15.84 -14.18
N VAL A 941 -21.71 15.25 -13.17
CA VAL A 941 -20.41 14.59 -13.29
C VAL A 941 -20.62 13.08 -13.41
N PHE A 942 -20.13 12.49 -14.49
CA PHE A 942 -20.39 11.09 -14.81
C PHE A 942 -19.11 10.35 -15.27
N PRO A 943 -18.69 9.26 -14.58
CA PRO A 943 -17.49 8.51 -14.96
C PRO A 943 -17.64 7.74 -16.27
N VAL A 944 -16.59 7.77 -17.10
CA VAL A 944 -16.58 7.17 -18.44
C VAL A 944 -16.79 5.67 -18.40
N ASP A 945 -16.01 4.96 -17.57
CA ASP A 945 -16.09 3.50 -17.44
C ASP A 945 -17.44 3.05 -16.86
N TYR A 946 -18.00 3.81 -15.93
CA TYR A 946 -19.30 3.50 -15.34
C TYR A 946 -20.43 3.65 -16.35
N ARG A 947 -20.43 4.76 -17.10
CA ARG A 947 -21.38 4.98 -18.21
C ARG A 947 -21.29 3.85 -19.24
N ARG A 948 -20.08 3.50 -19.68
CA ARG A 948 -19.86 2.40 -20.63
C ARG A 948 -20.51 1.10 -20.15
N VAL A 949 -20.30 0.74 -18.88
CA VAL A 949 -20.90 -0.47 -18.29
C VAL A 949 -22.43 -0.39 -18.25
N LEU A 950 -23.01 0.76 -17.86
CA LEU A 950 -24.46 0.93 -17.85
C LEU A 950 -25.07 0.85 -19.26
N GLU A 951 -24.42 1.44 -20.26
CA GLU A 951 -24.84 1.37 -21.66
C GLU A 951 -24.75 -0.07 -22.21
N GLU A 952 -23.67 -0.80 -21.87
CA GLU A 952 -23.50 -2.22 -22.22
C GLU A 952 -24.58 -3.10 -21.56
N GLU A 953 -24.92 -2.84 -20.29
CA GLU A 953 -25.98 -3.55 -19.57
C GLU A 953 -27.36 -3.25 -20.17
N GLN A 954 -27.66 -1.98 -20.47
CA GLN A 954 -28.91 -1.59 -21.10
C GLN A 954 -29.06 -2.24 -22.49
N ALA A 955 -28.02 -2.21 -23.30
CA ALA A 955 -28.01 -2.88 -24.61
C ALA A 955 -28.21 -4.40 -24.48
N ARG A 956 -27.58 -5.04 -23.47
CA ARG A 956 -27.81 -6.47 -23.19
C ARG A 956 -29.24 -6.76 -22.78
N MET A 957 -29.83 -5.92 -21.91
CA MET A 957 -31.22 -6.06 -21.48
C MET A 957 -32.19 -5.88 -22.65
N GLU A 958 -31.94 -4.92 -23.54
CA GLU A 958 -32.73 -4.73 -24.76
C GLU A 958 -32.65 -5.93 -25.71
N VAL A 959 -31.47 -6.54 -25.85
CA VAL A 959 -31.30 -7.79 -26.62
C VAL A 959 -32.04 -8.95 -25.94
N LEU A 960 -31.98 -9.05 -24.61
CA LEU A 960 -32.68 -10.09 -23.85
C LEU A 960 -34.20 -9.96 -23.99
N LEU A 961 -34.73 -8.74 -23.86
CA LEU A 961 -36.14 -8.42 -24.05
C LEU A 961 -36.59 -8.71 -25.47
N LYS A 962 -35.82 -8.32 -26.49
CA LYS A 962 -36.10 -8.68 -27.90
C LYS A 962 -36.06 -10.19 -28.14
N SER A 963 -35.16 -10.93 -27.48
CA SER A 963 -35.11 -12.38 -27.58
C SER A 963 -36.28 -13.08 -26.88
N GLN A 964 -36.87 -12.45 -25.85
CA GLN A 964 -38.10 -12.92 -25.20
C GLN A 964 -39.35 -12.59 -26.03
N GLU A 965 -39.40 -11.44 -26.70
CA GLU A 965 -40.50 -11.08 -27.62
C GLU A 965 -40.55 -12.02 -28.85
N VAL A 966 -39.41 -12.38 -29.42
CA VAL A 966 -39.33 -13.36 -30.54
C VAL A 966 -39.67 -14.80 -30.09
N GLY A 967 -39.57 -15.09 -28.79
CA GLY A 967 -40.00 -16.37 -28.20
C GLY A 967 -41.52 -16.50 -28.02
N VAL A 968 -42.24 -15.38 -27.93
CA VAL A 968 -43.71 -15.35 -27.73
C VAL A 968 -44.47 -15.35 -29.06
N GLU A 969 -43.86 -14.88 -30.16
CA GLU A 969 -44.49 -14.95 -31.51
C GLU A 969 -44.41 -16.35 -32.15
N ASN A 970 -43.61 -17.30 -31.62
CA ASN A 970 -43.47 -18.66 -32.17
C ASN A 970 -44.30 -19.75 -31.46
N GLU A 971 -45.11 -19.41 -30.45
CA GLU A 971 -46.04 -20.37 -29.81
C GLU A 971 -47.47 -20.33 -30.39
N GLY A 972 -47.70 -19.55 -31.45
CA GLY A 972 -49.02 -19.35 -32.07
C GLY A 972 -49.15 -19.83 -33.51
N CYS A 973 -48.55 -20.96 -33.92
CA CYS A 973 -48.79 -21.52 -35.26
C CYS A 973 -48.49 -23.03 -35.37
N PHE A 974 -49.20 -23.87 -34.61
CA PHE A 974 -49.33 -25.31 -34.89
C PHE A 974 -50.71 -25.83 -34.45
N GLU A 975 -51.76 -25.42 -35.17
CA GLU A 975 -53.02 -26.18 -35.30
C GLU A 975 -53.54 -26.04 -36.75
N GLU A 976 -53.08 -26.95 -37.61
CA GLU A 976 -53.84 -27.81 -38.55
C GLU A 976 -52.87 -28.61 -39.44
#